data_AF-A0A2W4Y4D7-F1
#
_entry.id   AF-A0A2W4Y4D7-F1
#
_cell.length_a   1.000
_cell.length_b   1.000
_cell.length_c   1.000
_cell.angle_alpha   90.00
_cell.angle_beta   90.00
_cell.angle_gamma   90.00
#
_symmetry.space_group_name_H-M   'P 1'
#
loop_
_entity.id
_entity.type
_entity.pdbx_description
1 polymer ?
#
loop_
_entity_poly.entity_id
_entity_poly.type
_entity_poly.pdbx_seq_one_letter_code
_entity_poly.pdbx_strand_id
1 'polypeptide(L)'
;MTADPQNEQTALENVTAGGDINANITQEIHHQPNKLAEKIGITVSGGVVNVENLIIADRPNAPQSERFSHDQGFYNNLGDREFYGESIFVGREADLDKLHELLQAQSQQVKDLPMVLIAGMAGMGKSELAWQYAKLHLNDFTGGVGIVEAAQFGEEIRDFMQPRFCEDRDLRYERTLKAQVAEGWQAWQKICGAERFALIVIDDVTDYQTQVAPYLPKISGDRCPFRFVLTSRSQLRGTLAVHEIKELTTEAAVQVLRQWVAPDEDDDEDLQPVIDDPVLAATLCDRLGCLPLALTLVGSWLSMPDRNLPMAIAALEKHGLASDALKPDRLDTRQKAKQGVQAALSMSWQLLSPDAQQLGRILSLFEPINLPWDLVESVVEAYLQWSATPPVRKSWWQKPEIASTVVFAPIRNLGDGRIALRVASLLHIVERGRVYRLHRLVHEFLSEQWQDGDREGWQDAWLRGLSDRAKEIPAFAAWDLVTAWQPFRPHFASAQKFVEDRLKSATNPALVSADKLQKNNLIGGSFRLNQAPIFEATYRQAKSTHDRAKAALAKGESAAAQNYFGEAIKGYQRAIEQARVALPENSMILVGYLHQIAVLFYELGNYSAGIPPAEEAVKIADIKASPLTLALYLSYLGLLYNLQGKYSEAELLFLRSLSICERQLGADHPHVAACLNNLAGLYKSQGKYSEAKPLYVRSLSICERQLEADHPNVAASLNNLAGLYELQGKYSEAEPLYLRSLSICERQLGADHPDVATSLNNLALLYKLQGKYSEAEPLYLRSLSIREQKLGVDHPDVAFSLNNLALLYRVQGKYSEAEPLYLRSLSIRERQLGSDHPDVATCLNNLAVLYKAQGKYCEAEPLFVRSLEIWERKLGADHPDVASSLLNLATFYHNTQRHPEALQSMQRAIQIYEQKLGTEHPDTQNALSWLQEIKEKGKG
;
A
#
# COMPACT_ATOMS: atom_id res chain seq x y z
N MET A 1 28.40 -9.60 -72.32
CA MET A 1 27.38 -9.33 -73.35
C MET A 1 26.89 -7.92 -73.13
N THR A 2 26.94 -7.13 -74.19
CA THR A 2 26.86 -5.68 -74.28
C THR A 2 25.43 -5.13 -74.11
N ALA A 3 25.26 -4.07 -73.32
CA ALA A 3 24.17 -3.09 -73.37
C ALA A 3 24.73 -1.77 -72.80
N ASP A 4 25.30 -0.92 -73.65
CA ASP A 4 24.72 0.24 -74.33
C ASP A 4 24.58 1.50 -73.41
N PRO A 5 25.53 2.47 -73.47
CA PRO A 5 25.56 3.65 -72.59
C PRO A 5 24.61 4.79 -72.98
N GLN A 6 23.76 4.67 -73.99
CA GLN A 6 23.00 5.82 -74.51
C GLN A 6 21.63 6.10 -73.85
N ASN A 7 21.21 5.31 -72.86
CA ASN A 7 19.90 5.50 -72.18
C ASN A 7 19.94 6.24 -70.83
N GLU A 8 21.13 6.57 -70.29
CA GLU A 8 21.23 7.36 -69.05
C GLU A 8 21.14 8.88 -69.29
N GLN A 9 21.36 9.33 -70.52
CA GLN A 9 21.41 10.77 -70.83
C GLN A 9 20.02 11.39 -71.06
N THR A 10 19.03 10.59 -71.51
CA THR A 10 17.66 11.06 -71.75
C THR A 10 16.78 11.08 -70.48
N ALA A 11 17.20 10.40 -69.40
CA ALA A 11 16.57 10.50 -68.08
C ALA A 11 17.05 11.74 -67.29
N LEU A 12 18.24 12.26 -67.60
CA LEU A 12 18.79 13.46 -66.95
C LEU A 12 18.25 14.78 -67.55
N GLU A 13 17.85 14.80 -68.82
CA GLU A 13 17.40 16.05 -69.49
C GLU A 13 15.94 16.43 -69.21
N ASN A 14 15.11 15.52 -68.68
CA ASN A 14 13.73 15.85 -68.27
C ASN A 14 13.63 16.35 -66.81
N VAL A 15 14.75 16.41 -66.07
CA VAL A 15 14.81 16.96 -64.70
C VAL A 15 15.17 18.46 -64.71
N THR A 16 15.62 19.01 -65.83
CA THR A 16 16.11 20.41 -65.93
C THR A 16 15.05 21.46 -66.28
N ALA A 17 13.76 21.21 -65.98
CA ALA A 17 12.68 22.19 -66.20
C ALA A 17 11.96 22.67 -64.92
N GLY A 18 12.49 22.38 -63.72
CA GLY A 18 12.04 22.94 -62.45
C GLY A 18 13.24 23.30 -61.57
N GLY A 19 13.50 24.60 -61.41
CA GLY A 19 14.78 25.16 -60.96
C GLY A 19 15.35 24.72 -59.60
N ASP A 20 16.66 24.44 -59.61
CA ASP A 20 17.72 25.02 -58.77
C ASP A 20 17.56 25.17 -57.23
N ILE A 21 16.71 24.39 -56.58
CA ILE A 21 16.69 24.27 -55.11
C ILE A 21 17.30 22.93 -54.62
N ASN A 22 17.32 21.89 -55.46
CA ASN A 22 17.76 20.54 -55.05
C ASN A 22 19.29 20.30 -55.08
N ALA A 23 20.05 21.07 -55.87
CA ALA A 23 21.50 20.86 -55.98
C ALA A 23 22.26 21.26 -54.69
N ASN A 24 21.82 22.32 -54.00
CA ASN A 24 22.45 22.77 -52.74
C ASN A 24 22.14 21.85 -51.55
N ILE A 25 20.95 21.22 -51.51
CA ILE A 25 20.60 20.24 -50.47
C ILE A 25 21.43 18.97 -50.65
N THR A 26 21.69 18.55 -51.89
CA THR A 26 22.49 17.35 -52.18
C THR A 26 23.98 17.54 -51.88
N GLN A 27 24.52 18.76 -52.00
CA GLN A 27 25.87 19.09 -51.52
C GLN A 27 25.96 19.26 -49.99
N GLU A 28 24.92 19.74 -49.32
CA GLU A 28 24.86 19.78 -47.84
C GLU A 28 24.82 18.39 -47.19
N ILE A 29 24.17 17.41 -47.85
CA ILE A 29 24.08 16.01 -47.39
C ILE A 29 25.46 15.33 -47.29
N HIS A 30 26.46 15.76 -48.08
CA HIS A 30 27.78 15.13 -48.11
C HIS A 30 28.84 15.76 -47.20
N HIS A 31 28.58 16.94 -46.61
CA HIS A 31 29.63 17.67 -45.88
C HIS A 31 29.35 17.96 -44.40
N GLN A 32 28.10 17.93 -43.90
CA GLN A 32 27.82 18.23 -42.48
C GLN A 32 26.58 17.50 -41.92
N PRO A 33 26.70 16.25 -41.43
CA PRO A 33 25.55 15.46 -40.94
C PRO A 33 24.86 16.06 -39.69
N ASN A 34 25.53 16.94 -38.94
CA ASN A 34 24.95 17.62 -37.76
C ASN A 34 23.84 18.63 -38.12
N LYS A 35 23.83 19.18 -39.35
CA LYS A 35 22.89 20.24 -39.79
C LYS A 35 21.45 19.77 -40.03
N LEU A 36 21.18 18.45 -40.02
CA LEU A 36 19.86 17.91 -40.38
C LEU A 36 19.06 17.37 -39.19
N ALA A 37 19.71 17.03 -38.07
CA ALA A 37 19.03 16.64 -36.83
C ALA A 37 18.28 17.83 -36.20
N GLU A 38 18.86 19.03 -36.32
CA GLU A 38 18.37 20.29 -35.74
C GLU A 38 17.12 20.86 -36.43
N LYS A 39 16.87 20.53 -37.70
CA LYS A 39 15.72 21.06 -38.47
C LYS A 39 14.38 20.39 -38.13
N ILE A 40 14.32 19.56 -37.08
CA ILE A 40 13.17 18.68 -36.89
C ILE A 40 12.65 18.38 -35.48
N GLY A 41 13.02 19.15 -34.46
CA GLY A 41 12.38 18.99 -33.15
C GLY A 41 12.44 17.54 -32.66
N ILE A 42 13.65 16.98 -32.63
CA ILE A 42 13.89 15.64 -32.08
C ILE A 42 13.70 15.72 -30.56
N THR A 43 12.49 15.44 -30.09
CA THR A 43 12.33 14.74 -28.82
C THR A 43 12.60 13.27 -29.13
N VAL A 44 13.84 12.81 -28.94
CA VAL A 44 14.03 11.38 -28.66
C VAL A 44 13.22 11.19 -27.39
N SER A 45 12.15 10.39 -27.46
CA SER A 45 11.57 9.78 -26.28
C SER A 45 12.66 8.88 -25.69
N GLY A 46 13.65 9.49 -25.03
CA GLY A 46 14.48 8.79 -24.09
C GLY A 46 13.46 8.30 -23.09
N GLY A 47 13.19 6.99 -23.15
CA GLY A 47 12.31 6.37 -22.18
C GLY A 47 12.82 6.82 -20.83
N VAL A 48 12.05 7.69 -20.16
CA VAL A 48 12.24 7.96 -18.75
C VAL A 48 12.10 6.57 -18.16
N VAL A 49 13.22 6.01 -17.71
CA VAL A 49 13.16 4.78 -16.95
C VAL A 49 12.53 5.20 -15.65
N ASN A 50 11.19 5.15 -15.62
CA ASN A 50 10.44 5.45 -14.42
C ASN A 50 10.88 4.38 -13.44
N VAL A 51 11.70 4.80 -12.48
CA VAL A 51 12.27 3.86 -11.51
C VAL A 51 11.13 3.21 -10.71
N GLU A 52 9.93 3.81 -10.68
CA GLU A 52 8.69 3.18 -10.20
C GLU A 52 8.36 1.84 -10.88
N ASN A 53 8.51 1.74 -12.21
CA ASN A 53 8.30 0.46 -12.93
C ASN A 53 9.39 -0.57 -12.57
N LEU A 54 10.57 -0.11 -12.14
CA LEU A 54 11.65 -0.96 -11.64
C LEU A 54 11.51 -1.31 -10.16
N ILE A 55 10.85 -0.50 -9.32
CA ILE A 55 10.46 -0.87 -7.94
C ILE A 55 9.40 -1.97 -7.97
N ILE A 56 8.52 -1.95 -8.97
CA ILE A 56 7.57 -3.04 -9.21
C ILE A 56 8.32 -4.29 -9.67
N ALA A 57 9.39 -4.14 -10.49
CA ALA A 57 10.21 -5.25 -10.99
C ALA A 57 11.31 -5.77 -10.03
N ASP A 58 11.61 -5.05 -8.94
CA ASP A 58 12.51 -5.47 -7.85
C ASP A 58 11.77 -6.12 -6.67
N ARG A 59 10.43 -6.24 -6.78
CA ARG A 59 9.84 -7.48 -6.30
C ARG A 59 10.30 -8.50 -7.34
N PRO A 60 11.05 -9.56 -6.97
CA PRO A 60 11.38 -10.57 -7.96
C PRO A 60 10.08 -10.94 -8.66
N ASN A 61 10.09 -10.96 -9.99
CA ASN A 61 9.24 -11.85 -10.79
C ASN A 61 9.60 -13.32 -10.47
N ALA A 62 9.81 -13.64 -9.19
CA ALA A 62 9.24 -14.82 -8.61
C ALA A 62 7.76 -14.77 -9.05
N PRO A 63 7.27 -15.73 -9.85
CA PRO A 63 5.82 -15.94 -9.94
C PRO A 63 5.29 -15.86 -8.51
N GLN A 64 4.14 -15.21 -8.30
CA GLN A 64 3.59 -14.95 -6.96
C GLN A 64 3.84 -16.15 -6.02
N SER A 65 3.76 -17.40 -6.52
CA SER A 65 4.20 -18.66 -5.93
C SER A 65 5.50 -18.68 -5.09
N GLU A 66 6.52 -17.87 -5.38
CA GLU A 66 7.85 -17.92 -4.72
C GLU A 66 8.05 -16.93 -3.56
N ARG A 67 7.17 -15.91 -3.40
CA ARG A 67 7.12 -15.10 -2.15
C ARG A 67 6.51 -15.83 -0.96
N PHE A 68 5.88 -16.97 -1.24
CA PHE A 68 5.05 -17.68 -0.27
C PHE A 68 5.78 -18.81 0.46
N SER A 69 7.08 -19.00 0.25
CA SER A 69 7.77 -20.15 0.82
C SER A 69 8.42 -19.90 2.18
N HIS A 70 8.63 -18.64 2.61
CA HIS A 70 9.52 -18.38 3.77
C HIS A 70 9.04 -17.39 4.84
N ASP A 71 7.83 -16.79 4.73
CA ASP A 71 7.36 -15.82 5.74
C ASP A 71 6.00 -16.23 6.33
N GLN A 72 5.98 -17.33 7.08
CA GLN A 72 4.74 -17.83 7.71
C GLN A 72 4.11 -16.79 8.63
N GLY A 73 4.89 -15.93 9.29
CA GLY A 73 4.40 -14.90 10.22
C GLY A 73 3.49 -13.85 9.59
N PHE A 74 3.60 -13.60 8.28
CA PHE A 74 2.78 -12.60 7.61
C PHE A 74 1.33 -13.05 7.37
N TYR A 75 1.10 -14.35 7.19
CA TYR A 75 -0.20 -14.90 6.81
C TYR A 75 -1.03 -15.42 7.99
N ASN A 76 -0.55 -15.25 9.21
CA ASN A 76 -1.30 -15.64 10.41
C ASN A 76 -1.27 -14.55 11.48
N ASN A 77 -2.13 -14.69 12.48
CA ASN A 77 -2.13 -13.89 13.70
C ASN A 77 -1.88 -14.75 14.95
N LEU A 78 -1.17 -15.88 14.79
CA LEU A 78 -0.78 -16.78 15.87
C LEU A 78 0.42 -16.22 16.66
N GLY A 79 1.37 -15.59 15.97
CA GLY A 79 2.57 -14.99 16.59
C GLY A 79 2.33 -13.72 17.39
N ASP A 80 1.27 -12.95 17.08
CA ASP A 80 0.87 -11.76 17.86
C ASP A 80 0.15 -12.13 19.18
N ARG A 81 -0.20 -13.40 19.36
CA ARG A 81 -0.84 -13.97 20.56
C ARG A 81 0.10 -14.98 21.25
N GLU A 82 1.36 -14.59 21.41
CA GLU A 82 2.28 -15.31 22.31
C GLU A 82 1.63 -15.39 23.70
N PHE A 83 1.49 -16.60 24.25
CA PHE A 83 0.95 -16.93 25.59
C PHE A 83 -0.56 -17.27 25.71
N TYR A 84 -1.03 -18.24 24.92
CA TYR A 84 -1.90 -19.30 25.49
C TYR A 84 -1.10 -20.40 26.23
N GLY A 85 0.24 -20.29 26.24
CA GLY A 85 1.19 -21.23 26.85
C GLY A 85 1.19 -21.33 28.37
N GLU A 86 0.22 -20.75 29.08
CA GLU A 86 -0.05 -21.10 30.49
C GLU A 86 -1.06 -22.26 30.60
N SER A 87 -1.71 -22.69 29.51
CA SER A 87 -2.65 -23.81 29.55
C SER A 87 -1.95 -25.13 29.19
N ILE A 88 -2.01 -26.07 30.13
CA ILE A 88 -1.55 -27.44 29.93
C ILE A 88 -2.58 -28.19 29.10
N PHE A 89 -2.17 -28.67 27.92
CA PHE A 89 -3.03 -29.35 26.96
C PHE A 89 -2.61 -30.82 26.80
N VAL A 90 -3.40 -31.73 27.38
CA VAL A 90 -3.10 -33.18 27.46
C VAL A 90 -4.38 -34.00 27.23
N GLY A 91 -4.27 -35.14 26.55
CA GLY A 91 -5.34 -36.16 26.48
C GLY A 91 -6.48 -35.80 25.53
N ARG A 92 -6.18 -35.01 24.50
CA ARG A 92 -7.13 -34.50 23.48
C ARG A 92 -6.69 -34.84 22.05
N GLU A 93 -5.76 -35.77 21.90
CA GLU A 93 -5.18 -36.17 20.61
C GLU A 93 -6.27 -36.75 19.69
N ALA A 94 -7.14 -37.61 20.23
CA ALA A 94 -8.27 -38.16 19.49
C ALA A 94 -9.30 -37.08 19.05
N ASP A 95 -9.48 -36.03 19.85
CA ASP A 95 -10.36 -34.90 19.50
C ASP A 95 -9.76 -34.06 18.36
N LEU A 96 -8.43 -33.87 18.36
CA LEU A 96 -7.69 -33.21 17.27
C LEU A 96 -7.77 -34.01 15.98
N ASP A 97 -7.53 -35.33 16.05
CA ASP A 97 -7.63 -36.23 14.90
C ASP A 97 -9.04 -36.22 14.31
N LYS A 98 -10.07 -36.24 15.17
CA LYS A 98 -11.46 -36.20 14.72
C LYS A 98 -11.84 -34.87 14.09
N LEU A 99 -11.35 -33.76 14.64
CA LEU A 99 -11.52 -32.43 14.06
C LEU A 99 -10.88 -32.35 12.67
N HIS A 100 -9.66 -32.91 12.51
CA HIS A 100 -8.99 -33.00 11.21
C HIS A 100 -9.83 -33.80 10.21
N GLU A 101 -10.30 -34.99 10.60
CA GLU A 101 -11.12 -35.87 9.75
C GLU A 101 -12.39 -35.14 9.25
N LEU A 102 -13.12 -34.47 10.14
CA LEU A 102 -14.36 -33.75 9.80
C LEU A 102 -14.09 -32.57 8.84
N LEU A 103 -13.01 -31.83 9.03
CA LEU A 103 -12.62 -30.73 8.14
C LEU A 103 -12.20 -31.21 6.75
N GLN A 104 -11.60 -32.40 6.65
CA GLN A 104 -11.25 -33.01 5.36
C GLN A 104 -12.45 -33.63 4.65
N ALA A 105 -13.35 -34.31 5.37
CA ALA A 105 -14.53 -34.97 4.80
C ALA A 105 -15.50 -34.00 4.11
N GLN A 106 -15.62 -32.78 4.65
CA GLN A 106 -16.46 -31.73 4.05
C GLN A 106 -15.87 -31.08 2.78
N SER A 107 -14.63 -31.41 2.40
CA SER A 107 -14.00 -30.87 1.19
C SER A 107 -14.61 -31.36 -0.13
N GLN A 108 -15.44 -32.42 -0.09
CA GLN A 108 -15.99 -33.09 -1.28
C GLN A 108 -17.38 -32.58 -1.72
N GLN A 109 -18.05 -31.73 -0.93
CA GLN A 109 -19.38 -31.18 -1.27
C GLN A 109 -19.27 -29.71 -1.67
N VAL A 110 -19.40 -29.42 -2.97
CA VAL A 110 -19.13 -28.12 -3.59
C VAL A 110 -20.14 -27.02 -3.22
N LYS A 111 -21.26 -27.34 -2.56
CA LYS A 111 -22.34 -26.37 -2.31
C LYS A 111 -22.26 -25.58 -1.00
N ASP A 112 -21.58 -26.09 0.03
CA ASP A 112 -21.56 -25.47 1.35
C ASP A 112 -20.12 -25.20 1.82
N LEU A 113 -19.94 -24.17 2.65
CA LEU A 113 -18.64 -23.85 3.26
C LEU A 113 -18.24 -24.99 4.23
N PRO A 114 -17.00 -25.53 4.15
CA PRO A 114 -16.54 -26.54 5.10
C PRO A 114 -16.36 -25.90 6.49
N MET A 115 -17.23 -26.28 7.41
CA MET A 115 -17.35 -25.74 8.75
C MET A 115 -17.57 -26.85 9.78
N VAL A 116 -16.74 -26.87 10.81
CA VAL A 116 -16.90 -27.75 11.98
C VAL A 116 -17.15 -26.90 13.23
N LEU A 117 -18.20 -27.24 13.96
CA LEU A 117 -18.53 -26.66 15.25
C LEU A 117 -18.00 -27.54 16.39
N ILE A 118 -17.09 -27.02 17.19
CA ILE A 118 -16.68 -27.60 18.46
C ILE A 118 -17.69 -27.17 19.52
N ALA A 119 -18.52 -28.11 19.96
CA ALA A 119 -19.59 -27.87 20.93
C ALA A 119 -19.25 -28.46 22.29
N GLY A 120 -19.72 -27.80 23.35
CA GLY A 120 -19.51 -28.29 24.71
C GLY A 120 -19.76 -27.25 25.82
N MET A 121 -19.97 -27.72 27.03
CA MET A 121 -20.03 -26.95 28.28
C MET A 121 -18.85 -25.98 28.46
N ALA A 122 -19.09 -24.93 29.23
CA ALA A 122 -18.06 -23.93 29.56
C ALA A 122 -16.94 -24.57 30.41
N GLY A 123 -15.68 -24.17 30.16
CA GLY A 123 -14.52 -24.72 30.86
C GLY A 123 -13.96 -26.04 30.29
N MET A 124 -14.55 -26.62 29.25
CA MET A 124 -14.06 -27.87 28.63
C MET A 124 -12.86 -27.72 27.68
N GLY A 125 -12.36 -26.50 27.45
CA GLY A 125 -11.19 -26.28 26.58
C GLY A 125 -11.48 -26.23 25.07
N LYS A 126 -12.70 -25.82 24.64
CA LYS A 126 -13.06 -25.70 23.22
C LYS A 126 -12.15 -24.74 22.44
N SER A 127 -11.98 -23.53 22.98
CA SER A 127 -11.13 -22.49 22.40
C SER A 127 -9.67 -22.94 22.33
N GLU A 128 -9.21 -23.62 23.39
CA GLU A 128 -7.87 -24.22 23.44
C GLU A 128 -7.69 -25.32 22.40
N LEU A 129 -8.66 -26.23 22.26
CA LEU A 129 -8.62 -27.29 21.24
C LEU A 129 -8.55 -26.69 19.82
N ALA A 130 -9.34 -25.66 19.53
CA ALA A 130 -9.30 -24.98 18.23
C ALA A 130 -7.96 -24.28 17.98
N TRP A 131 -7.37 -23.68 19.02
CA TRP A 131 -6.07 -23.02 18.96
C TRP A 131 -4.93 -24.01 18.77
N GLN A 132 -4.92 -25.11 19.54
CA GLN A 132 -3.92 -26.18 19.43
C GLN A 132 -3.99 -26.84 18.05
N TYR A 133 -5.20 -27.07 17.52
CA TYR A 133 -5.38 -27.53 16.14
C TYR A 133 -4.75 -26.56 15.14
N ALA A 134 -5.05 -25.26 15.26
CA ALA A 134 -4.49 -24.23 14.40
C ALA A 134 -2.96 -24.14 14.46
N LYS A 135 -2.37 -24.35 15.65
CA LYS A 135 -0.92 -24.38 15.88
C LYS A 135 -0.27 -25.63 15.29
N LEU A 136 -0.84 -26.81 15.56
CA LEU A 136 -0.32 -28.10 15.06
C LEU A 136 -0.33 -28.17 13.53
N HIS A 137 -1.42 -27.69 12.92
CA HIS A 137 -1.62 -27.72 11.48
C HIS A 137 -1.22 -26.43 10.77
N LEU A 138 -0.42 -25.56 11.40
CA LEU A 138 0.00 -24.29 10.81
C LEU A 138 0.69 -24.50 9.44
N ASN A 139 1.50 -25.55 9.33
CA ASN A 139 2.20 -25.91 8.11
C ASN A 139 1.28 -26.50 7.03
N ASP A 140 0.13 -27.07 7.42
CA ASP A 140 -0.83 -27.67 6.50
C ASP A 140 -1.72 -26.60 5.85
N PHE A 141 -1.89 -25.45 6.50
CA PHE A 141 -2.66 -24.30 6.03
C PHE A 141 -1.77 -23.18 5.48
N THR A 142 -1.03 -23.47 4.40
CA THR A 142 -0.09 -22.52 3.76
C THR A 142 -0.78 -21.28 3.16
N GLY A 143 -2.10 -21.25 3.08
CA GLY A 143 -2.90 -20.08 2.71
C GLY A 143 -3.09 -19.07 3.86
N GLY A 144 -2.74 -19.43 5.09
CA GLY A 144 -2.83 -18.58 6.28
C GLY A 144 -3.79 -19.09 7.34
N VAL A 145 -3.60 -18.63 8.58
CA VAL A 145 -4.41 -19.02 9.74
C VAL A 145 -4.88 -17.77 10.48
N GLY A 146 -6.20 -17.55 10.52
CA GLY A 146 -6.82 -16.40 11.20
C GLY A 146 -7.67 -16.83 12.37
N ILE A 147 -7.38 -16.33 13.57
CA ILE A 147 -8.22 -16.53 14.77
C ILE A 147 -8.92 -15.22 15.09
N VAL A 148 -10.25 -15.26 15.18
CA VAL A 148 -11.12 -14.09 15.40
C VAL A 148 -12.23 -14.41 16.41
N GLU A 149 -12.68 -13.40 17.16
CA GLU A 149 -13.80 -13.54 18.09
C GLU A 149 -15.14 -13.34 17.36
N ALA A 150 -16.14 -14.17 17.67
CA ALA A 150 -17.45 -14.13 17.01
C ALA A 150 -18.19 -12.80 17.25
N ALA A 151 -18.04 -12.21 18.44
CA ALA A 151 -18.78 -11.01 18.84
C ALA A 151 -18.53 -9.81 17.89
N GLN A 152 -17.35 -9.75 17.25
CA GLN A 152 -16.92 -8.68 16.34
C GLN A 152 -16.37 -9.25 15.03
N PHE A 153 -16.90 -10.39 14.59
CA PHE A 153 -16.36 -11.16 13.48
C PHE A 153 -16.13 -10.31 12.22
N GLY A 154 -17.09 -9.46 11.84
CA GLY A 154 -16.99 -8.62 10.65
C GLY A 154 -15.82 -7.64 10.69
N GLU A 155 -15.56 -7.02 11.84
CA GLU A 155 -14.46 -6.07 12.00
C GLU A 155 -13.11 -6.76 12.17
N GLU A 156 -13.03 -7.82 12.99
CA GLU A 156 -11.78 -8.55 13.21
C GLU A 156 -11.30 -9.23 11.91
N ILE A 157 -12.20 -9.83 11.14
CA ILE A 157 -11.81 -10.49 9.89
C ILE A 157 -11.39 -9.48 8.83
N ARG A 158 -12.02 -8.31 8.78
CA ARG A 158 -11.59 -7.19 7.92
C ARG A 158 -10.17 -6.74 8.31
N ASP A 159 -9.95 -6.48 9.59
CA ASP A 159 -8.67 -5.95 10.10
C ASP A 159 -7.54 -6.98 9.97
N PHE A 160 -7.87 -8.27 10.01
CA PHE A 160 -6.96 -9.34 9.66
C PHE A 160 -6.59 -9.32 8.17
N MET A 161 -7.60 -9.27 7.28
CA MET A 161 -7.40 -9.48 5.85
C MET A 161 -6.81 -8.27 5.11
N GLN A 162 -7.28 -7.05 5.41
CA GLN A 162 -6.92 -5.85 4.67
C GLN A 162 -5.41 -5.52 4.64
N PRO A 163 -4.65 -5.58 5.75
CA PRO A 163 -3.21 -5.32 5.70
C PRO A 163 -2.40 -6.46 5.07
N ARG A 164 -2.93 -7.69 5.06
CA ARG A 164 -2.21 -8.90 4.68
C ARG A 164 -2.43 -9.30 3.21
N PHE A 165 -3.66 -9.20 2.71
CA PHE A 165 -4.03 -9.80 1.43
C PHE A 165 -4.45 -8.79 0.35
N CYS A 166 -4.84 -7.57 0.74
CA CYS A 166 -5.28 -6.57 -0.23
C CYS A 166 -4.08 -5.77 -0.77
N GLU A 167 -3.87 -5.81 -2.08
CA GLU A 167 -2.82 -5.05 -2.78
C GLU A 167 -3.08 -3.54 -2.74
N ASP A 168 -4.37 -3.16 -2.76
CA ASP A 168 -4.80 -1.76 -2.72
C ASP A 168 -5.00 -1.30 -1.28
N ARG A 169 -3.94 -0.73 -0.68
CA ARG A 169 -4.04 -0.08 0.63
C ARG A 169 -4.92 1.18 0.59
N ASP A 170 -5.15 1.74 -0.61
CA ASP A 170 -5.84 3.01 -0.86
C ASP A 170 -7.37 2.90 -0.96
N LEU A 171 -8.00 1.73 -0.73
CA LEU A 171 -9.47 1.56 -0.88
C LEU A 171 -10.23 1.11 0.38
N ARG A 172 -9.56 1.01 1.52
CA ARG A 172 -10.06 0.37 2.75
C ARG A 172 -11.34 0.93 3.41
N TYR A 173 -11.91 2.07 3.00
CA TYR A 173 -12.90 2.81 3.82
C TYR A 173 -14.13 3.38 3.10
N GLU A 174 -14.25 3.31 1.76
CA GLU A 174 -15.42 3.88 1.05
C GLU A 174 -16.64 2.94 0.99
N ARG A 175 -16.47 1.67 1.38
CA ARG A 175 -17.47 0.62 1.23
C ARG A 175 -18.02 0.19 2.59
N THR A 176 -19.26 -0.30 2.64
CA THR A 176 -19.84 -0.87 3.87
C THR A 176 -18.96 -1.99 4.42
N LEU A 177 -18.97 -2.23 5.74
CA LEU A 177 -18.20 -3.31 6.38
C LEU A 177 -18.35 -4.66 5.64
N LYS A 178 -19.57 -5.00 5.23
CA LYS A 178 -19.86 -6.23 4.46
C LYS A 178 -19.14 -6.27 3.11
N ALA A 179 -19.06 -5.16 2.40
CA ALA A 179 -18.37 -5.08 1.12
C ALA A 179 -16.85 -5.17 1.29
N GLN A 180 -16.29 -4.50 2.30
CA GLN A 180 -14.87 -4.59 2.63
C GLN A 180 -14.46 -6.03 2.99
N VAL A 181 -15.27 -6.72 3.79
CA VAL A 181 -15.05 -8.12 4.14
C VAL A 181 -15.15 -9.01 2.89
N ALA A 182 -16.14 -8.79 2.02
CA ALA A 182 -16.29 -9.56 0.78
C ALA A 182 -15.08 -9.42 -0.17
N GLU A 183 -14.50 -8.23 -0.28
CA GLU A 183 -13.27 -8.00 -1.06
C GLU A 183 -12.05 -8.63 -0.42
N GLY A 184 -11.92 -8.53 0.90
CA GLY A 184 -10.87 -9.21 1.65
C GLY A 184 -10.88 -10.72 1.36
N TRP A 185 -12.06 -11.34 1.35
CA TRP A 185 -12.22 -12.75 0.97
C TRP A 185 -11.77 -13.03 -0.47
N GLN A 186 -12.11 -12.18 -1.43
CA GLN A 186 -11.69 -12.35 -2.82
C GLN A 186 -10.16 -12.22 -2.98
N ALA A 187 -9.55 -11.26 -2.29
CA ALA A 187 -8.10 -11.05 -2.31
C ALA A 187 -7.36 -12.23 -1.67
N TRP A 188 -7.84 -12.69 -0.51
CA TRP A 188 -7.27 -13.86 0.17
C TRP A 188 -7.44 -15.15 -0.65
N GLN A 189 -8.58 -15.32 -1.34
CA GLN A 189 -8.81 -16.45 -2.23
C GLN A 189 -7.82 -16.48 -3.40
N LYS A 190 -7.51 -15.32 -4.01
CA LYS A 190 -6.48 -15.23 -5.06
C LYS A 190 -5.11 -15.68 -4.56
N ILE A 191 -4.75 -15.32 -3.33
CA ILE A 191 -3.48 -15.68 -2.69
C ILE A 191 -3.40 -17.18 -2.38
N CYS A 192 -4.52 -17.80 -1.98
CA CYS A 192 -4.58 -19.25 -1.77
C CYS A 192 -4.37 -20.02 -3.08
N GLY A 193 -4.82 -19.47 -4.21
CA GLY A 193 -4.69 -20.10 -5.52
C GLY A 193 -5.36 -21.48 -5.58
N ALA A 194 -4.82 -22.37 -6.41
CA ALA A 194 -5.36 -23.73 -6.59
C ALA A 194 -4.82 -24.76 -5.59
N GLU A 195 -3.77 -24.44 -4.82
CA GLU A 195 -3.04 -25.47 -4.06
C GLU A 195 -3.14 -25.27 -2.54
N ARG A 196 -3.42 -24.05 -2.07
CA ARG A 196 -3.36 -23.74 -0.63
C ARG A 196 -4.71 -23.69 0.03
N PHE A 197 -4.73 -24.04 1.30
CA PHE A 197 -5.89 -23.89 2.17
C PHE A 197 -5.59 -22.88 3.28
N ALA A 198 -6.63 -22.16 3.70
CA ALA A 198 -6.59 -21.26 4.83
C ALA A 198 -7.55 -21.73 5.93
N LEU A 199 -7.13 -21.60 7.18
CA LEU A 199 -7.92 -21.95 8.37
C LEU A 199 -8.41 -20.69 9.08
N ILE A 200 -9.69 -20.64 9.40
CA ILE A 200 -10.31 -19.56 10.15
C ILE A 200 -10.97 -20.14 11.40
N VAL A 201 -10.47 -19.75 12.57
CA VAL A 201 -11.06 -20.09 13.86
C VAL A 201 -11.92 -18.93 14.33
N ILE A 202 -13.21 -19.18 14.54
CA ILE A 202 -14.17 -18.21 15.06
C ILE A 202 -14.57 -18.64 16.47
N ASP A 203 -14.07 -17.92 17.47
CA ASP A 203 -14.23 -18.28 18.89
C ASP A 203 -15.50 -17.68 19.51
N ASP A 204 -16.11 -18.40 20.43
CA ASP A 204 -17.27 -18.02 21.26
C ASP A 204 -18.53 -17.57 20.49
N VAL A 205 -18.95 -18.36 19.50
CA VAL A 205 -20.16 -18.09 18.70
C VAL A 205 -21.41 -18.29 19.55
N THR A 206 -22.15 -17.21 19.80
CA THR A 206 -23.42 -17.26 20.54
C THR A 206 -24.63 -17.21 19.63
N ASP A 207 -24.58 -16.43 18.54
CA ASP A 207 -25.62 -16.37 17.51
C ASP A 207 -24.99 -16.32 16.11
N TYR A 208 -24.98 -17.48 15.46
CA TYR A 208 -24.42 -17.65 14.13
C TYR A 208 -25.06 -16.75 13.06
N GLN A 209 -26.39 -16.55 13.13
CA GLN A 209 -27.13 -15.87 12.06
C GLN A 209 -26.86 -14.37 12.05
N THR A 210 -26.65 -13.78 13.22
CA THR A 210 -26.41 -12.33 13.34
C THR A 210 -24.92 -12.00 13.34
N GLN A 211 -24.08 -12.82 13.97
CA GLN A 211 -22.65 -12.53 14.14
C GLN A 211 -21.79 -12.96 12.96
N VAL A 212 -22.03 -14.17 12.42
CA VAL A 212 -21.08 -14.83 11.50
C VAL A 212 -21.60 -14.87 10.07
N ALA A 213 -22.80 -15.42 9.86
CA ALA A 213 -23.39 -15.66 8.54
C ALA A 213 -23.37 -14.45 7.58
N PRO A 214 -23.59 -13.19 8.03
CA PRO A 214 -23.62 -12.04 7.13
C PRO A 214 -22.27 -11.65 6.51
N TYR A 215 -21.17 -12.18 7.03
CA TYR A 215 -19.80 -11.80 6.69
C TYR A 215 -18.97 -12.96 6.08
N LEU A 216 -19.57 -14.13 5.90
CA LEU A 216 -18.91 -15.28 5.28
C LEU A 216 -18.67 -15.06 3.76
N PRO A 217 -17.62 -15.68 3.19
CA PRO A 217 -17.31 -15.54 1.78
C PRO A 217 -18.42 -16.13 0.90
N LYS A 218 -18.75 -15.43 -0.18
CA LYS A 218 -19.58 -15.98 -1.27
C LYS A 218 -18.64 -16.64 -2.29
N ILE A 219 -18.70 -17.97 -2.40
CA ILE A 219 -17.85 -18.72 -3.32
C ILE A 219 -18.50 -18.72 -4.71
N SER A 220 -17.73 -18.33 -5.73
CA SER A 220 -18.17 -18.29 -7.14
C SER A 220 -17.38 -19.24 -8.06
N GLY A 221 -16.77 -20.31 -7.52
CA GLY A 221 -16.00 -21.32 -8.27
C GLY A 221 -16.08 -22.74 -7.69
N ASP A 222 -15.42 -23.71 -8.35
CA ASP A 222 -15.58 -25.16 -8.09
C ASP A 222 -14.93 -25.67 -6.78
N ARG A 223 -14.08 -24.86 -6.12
CA ARG A 223 -13.39 -25.23 -4.86
C ARG A 223 -13.37 -24.09 -3.86
N CYS A 224 -13.65 -24.40 -2.59
CA CYS A 224 -13.46 -23.49 -1.45
C CYS A 224 -12.06 -23.68 -0.81
N PRO A 225 -11.19 -22.65 -0.77
CA PRO A 225 -9.89 -22.74 -0.11
C PRO A 225 -9.97 -22.51 1.41
N PHE A 226 -11.12 -22.07 1.94
CA PHE A 226 -11.28 -21.74 3.34
C PHE A 226 -11.82 -22.93 4.15
N ARG A 227 -11.32 -23.10 5.37
CA ARG A 227 -11.81 -24.05 6.37
C ARG A 227 -12.15 -23.29 7.64
N PHE A 228 -13.32 -23.57 8.22
CA PHE A 228 -13.77 -22.86 9.42
C PHE A 228 -13.93 -23.80 10.59
N VAL A 229 -13.38 -23.39 11.73
CA VAL A 229 -13.59 -24.02 13.03
C VAL A 229 -14.31 -23.01 13.92
N LEU A 230 -15.48 -23.39 14.43
CA LEU A 230 -16.29 -22.55 15.30
C LEU A 230 -16.30 -23.17 16.69
N THR A 231 -16.29 -22.36 17.74
CA THR A 231 -16.54 -22.85 19.11
C THR A 231 -17.87 -22.29 19.64
N SER A 232 -18.66 -23.11 20.33
CA SER A 232 -19.90 -22.62 20.98
C SER A 232 -20.26 -23.40 22.24
N ARG A 233 -20.96 -22.73 23.16
CA ARG A 233 -21.52 -23.31 24.40
C ARG A 233 -22.85 -24.02 24.18
N SER A 234 -23.53 -23.73 23.07
CA SER A 234 -24.85 -24.29 22.72
C SER A 234 -24.78 -24.94 21.35
N GLN A 235 -25.57 -26.00 21.14
CA GLN A 235 -25.77 -26.52 19.79
C GLN A 235 -26.46 -25.44 18.95
N LEU A 236 -25.74 -24.92 17.96
CA LEU A 236 -26.27 -23.95 17.02
C LEU A 236 -27.25 -24.66 16.08
N ARG A 237 -28.42 -24.07 15.82
CA ARG A 237 -29.41 -24.64 14.89
C ARG A 237 -28.91 -24.48 13.45
N GLY A 238 -28.57 -25.58 12.77
CA GLY A 238 -28.16 -25.58 11.36
C GLY A 238 -27.49 -26.89 10.90
N THR A 239 -27.09 -26.95 9.62
CA THR A 239 -26.46 -28.09 8.92
C THR A 239 -24.93 -28.18 9.12
N LEU A 240 -24.40 -27.71 10.26
CA LEU A 240 -22.96 -27.75 10.55
C LEU A 240 -22.55 -29.14 11.05
N ALA A 241 -21.36 -29.63 10.70
CA ALA A 241 -20.80 -30.79 11.38
C ALA A 241 -20.44 -30.40 12.80
N VAL A 242 -20.90 -31.17 13.79
CA VAL A 242 -20.67 -30.88 15.20
C VAL A 242 -19.73 -31.92 15.79
N HIS A 243 -18.61 -31.46 16.34
CA HIS A 243 -17.73 -32.23 17.20
C HIS A 243 -18.03 -31.86 18.66
N GLU A 244 -18.77 -32.71 19.36
CA GLU A 244 -19.08 -32.50 20.77
C GLU A 244 -17.94 -33.06 21.63
N ILE A 245 -17.20 -32.16 22.29
CA ILE A 245 -16.10 -32.58 23.17
C ILE A 245 -16.64 -33.07 24.51
N LYS A 246 -16.02 -34.12 25.05
CA LYS A 246 -16.35 -34.65 26.38
C LYS A 246 -15.39 -34.11 27.45
N GLU A 247 -15.60 -34.46 28.70
CA GLU A 247 -14.65 -34.19 29.79
C GLU A 247 -13.34 -34.97 29.56
N LEU A 248 -12.25 -34.56 30.21
CA LEU A 248 -10.98 -35.30 30.12
C LEU A 248 -11.13 -36.68 30.77
N THR A 249 -10.35 -37.66 30.32
CA THR A 249 -10.19 -38.89 31.08
C THR A 249 -9.50 -38.60 32.40
N THR A 250 -9.74 -39.43 33.41
CA THR A 250 -9.14 -39.25 34.74
C THR A 250 -7.61 -39.27 34.66
N GLU A 251 -7.04 -40.10 33.79
CA GLU A 251 -5.60 -40.19 33.56
C GLU A 251 -5.04 -38.88 32.99
N ALA A 252 -5.69 -38.32 31.97
CA ALA A 252 -5.29 -37.05 31.38
C ALA A 252 -5.44 -35.89 32.39
N ALA A 253 -6.50 -35.89 33.19
CA ALA A 253 -6.74 -34.89 34.22
C ALA A 253 -5.65 -34.91 35.32
N VAL A 254 -5.19 -36.09 35.74
CA VAL A 254 -4.08 -36.23 36.69
C VAL A 254 -2.78 -35.72 36.08
N GLN A 255 -2.53 -36.00 34.80
CA GLN A 255 -1.35 -35.51 34.10
C GLN A 255 -1.33 -33.97 33.99
N VAL A 256 -2.49 -33.34 33.77
CA VAL A 256 -2.62 -31.87 33.81
C VAL A 256 -2.17 -31.32 35.17
N LEU A 257 -2.61 -31.92 36.28
CA LEU A 257 -2.19 -31.48 37.62
C LEU A 257 -0.69 -31.68 37.85
N ARG A 258 -0.11 -32.78 37.34
CA ARG A 258 1.33 -33.06 37.45
C ARG A 258 2.19 -31.99 36.80
N GLN A 259 1.87 -31.61 35.57
CA GLN A 259 2.62 -30.59 34.84
C GLN A 259 2.55 -29.19 35.49
N TRP A 260 1.49 -28.89 36.24
CA TRP A 260 1.39 -27.65 37.00
C TRP A 260 2.34 -27.59 38.21
N VAL A 261 2.60 -28.75 38.83
CA VAL A 261 3.37 -28.85 40.08
C VAL A 261 4.85 -29.16 39.80
N ALA A 262 5.13 -29.94 38.77
CA ALA A 262 6.48 -30.31 38.32
C ALA A 262 6.56 -30.18 36.79
N PRO A 263 6.83 -28.97 36.25
CA PRO A 263 6.87 -28.71 34.82
C PRO A 263 8.13 -29.24 34.11
N ASP A 264 9.25 -29.38 34.84
CA ASP A 264 10.52 -29.93 34.34
C ASP A 264 10.67 -31.36 34.84
N GLU A 265 10.52 -32.36 33.97
CA GLU A 265 10.56 -33.79 34.34
C GLU A 265 11.94 -34.29 34.80
N ASP A 266 12.99 -33.45 34.77
CA ASP A 266 14.38 -33.94 34.80
C ASP A 266 15.24 -33.65 36.05
N ASP A 267 14.92 -32.77 37.03
CA ASP A 267 15.97 -32.42 38.04
C ASP A 267 15.59 -32.02 39.50
N ASP A 268 14.34 -32.12 39.97
CA ASP A 268 14.03 -31.83 41.40
C ASP A 268 13.27 -32.97 42.13
N GLU A 269 14.02 -33.86 42.79
CA GLU A 269 13.50 -34.90 43.70
C GLU A 269 12.68 -34.31 44.88
N ASP A 270 12.84 -33.01 45.18
CA ASP A 270 12.16 -32.34 46.30
C ASP A 270 10.71 -31.89 45.99
N LEU A 271 10.29 -31.82 44.73
CA LEU A 271 8.94 -31.37 44.29
C LEU A 271 7.98 -32.52 43.91
N GLN A 272 8.51 -33.75 43.78
CA GLN A 272 7.71 -34.97 43.58
C GLN A 272 6.62 -35.25 44.63
N PRO A 273 6.72 -34.87 45.93
CA PRO A 273 5.81 -35.38 46.97
C PRO A 273 4.33 -34.93 46.89
N VAL A 274 4.03 -33.89 46.12
CA VAL A 274 2.73 -33.21 46.15
C VAL A 274 1.63 -34.05 45.49
N ILE A 275 1.96 -34.87 44.48
CA ILE A 275 1.03 -35.74 43.72
C ILE A 275 1.50 -37.22 43.76
N ASP A 276 2.00 -37.64 44.93
CA ASP A 276 2.51 -39.01 45.14
C ASP A 276 1.41 -40.07 45.23
N ASP A 277 0.18 -39.69 45.60
CA ASP A 277 -0.95 -40.61 45.71
C ASP A 277 -1.81 -40.56 44.44
N PRO A 278 -1.64 -41.51 43.48
CA PRO A 278 -2.38 -41.53 42.23
C PRO A 278 -3.87 -41.78 42.44
N VAL A 279 -4.27 -42.45 43.52
CA VAL A 279 -5.68 -42.73 43.83
C VAL A 279 -6.36 -41.45 44.32
N LEU A 280 -5.69 -40.72 45.21
CA LEU A 280 -6.19 -39.43 45.71
C LEU A 280 -6.23 -38.38 44.60
N ALA A 281 -5.22 -38.33 43.73
CA ALA A 281 -5.19 -37.45 42.56
C ALA A 281 -6.35 -37.75 41.60
N ALA A 282 -6.57 -39.04 41.27
CA ALA A 282 -7.69 -39.47 40.42
C ALA A 282 -9.05 -39.11 41.04
N THR A 283 -9.19 -39.27 42.35
CA THR A 283 -10.41 -38.91 43.09
C THR A 283 -10.67 -37.41 43.05
N LEU A 284 -9.64 -36.59 43.25
CA LEU A 284 -9.74 -35.13 43.14
C LEU A 284 -10.15 -34.70 41.72
N CYS A 285 -9.51 -35.25 40.68
CA CYS A 285 -9.83 -34.96 39.29
C CYS A 285 -11.28 -35.33 38.96
N ASP A 286 -11.75 -36.51 39.39
CA ASP A 286 -13.12 -36.94 39.20
C ASP A 286 -14.11 -35.98 39.87
N ARG A 287 -13.85 -35.55 41.12
CA ARG A 287 -14.68 -34.58 41.83
C ARG A 287 -14.75 -33.22 41.14
N LEU A 288 -13.65 -32.79 40.52
CA LEU A 288 -13.60 -31.55 39.71
C LEU A 288 -14.30 -31.69 38.34
N GLY A 289 -14.84 -32.88 38.02
CA GLY A 289 -15.49 -33.17 36.74
C GLY A 289 -14.50 -33.24 35.57
N CYS A 290 -13.21 -33.47 35.85
CA CYS A 290 -12.14 -33.54 34.84
C CYS A 290 -12.16 -32.36 33.84
N LEU A 291 -12.53 -31.16 34.32
CA LEU A 291 -12.60 -29.95 33.51
C LEU A 291 -11.25 -29.21 33.50
N PRO A 292 -10.66 -28.91 32.32
CA PRO A 292 -9.39 -28.19 32.21
C PRO A 292 -9.30 -26.92 33.07
N LEU A 293 -10.33 -26.06 33.05
CA LEU A 293 -10.32 -24.83 33.85
C LEU A 293 -10.25 -25.10 35.37
N ALA A 294 -11.02 -26.08 35.87
CA ALA A 294 -11.00 -26.42 37.30
C ALA A 294 -9.64 -27.00 37.70
N LEU A 295 -9.05 -27.83 36.84
CA LEU A 295 -7.73 -28.41 37.04
C LEU A 295 -6.63 -27.35 37.01
N THR A 296 -6.71 -26.36 36.11
CA THR A 296 -5.77 -25.22 36.09
C THR A 296 -5.83 -24.40 37.37
N LEU A 297 -7.03 -24.07 37.85
CA LEU A 297 -7.21 -23.31 39.09
C LEU A 297 -6.63 -24.06 40.30
N VAL A 298 -6.93 -25.36 40.41
CA VAL A 298 -6.43 -26.21 41.51
C VAL A 298 -4.94 -26.52 41.36
N GLY A 299 -4.44 -26.71 40.13
CA GLY A 299 -3.03 -26.93 39.83
C GLY A 299 -2.18 -25.73 40.22
N SER A 300 -2.60 -24.51 39.84
CA SER A 300 -1.92 -23.27 40.26
C SER A 300 -1.94 -23.02 41.77
N TRP A 301 -2.94 -23.58 42.46
CA TRP A 301 -2.98 -23.56 43.92
C TRP A 301 -1.99 -24.58 44.52
N LEU A 302 -1.93 -25.78 43.97
CA LEU A 302 -1.02 -26.85 44.39
C LEU A 302 0.45 -26.53 44.12
N SER A 303 0.76 -25.71 43.11
CA SER A 303 2.12 -25.26 42.81
C SER A 303 2.65 -24.24 43.83
N MET A 304 1.83 -23.77 44.78
CA MET A 304 2.28 -22.90 45.87
C MET A 304 3.06 -23.72 46.93
N PRO A 305 4.04 -23.11 47.62
CA PRO A 305 4.79 -23.80 48.69
C PRO A 305 3.88 -24.39 49.78
N ASP A 306 4.29 -25.51 50.36
CA ASP A 306 3.63 -26.20 51.48
C ASP A 306 2.18 -26.68 51.21
N ARG A 307 1.83 -26.95 49.95
CA ARG A 307 0.52 -27.47 49.54
C ARG A 307 0.58 -28.94 49.14
N ASN A 308 -0.51 -29.67 49.35
CA ASN A 308 -0.66 -31.08 48.97
C ASN A 308 -2.11 -31.44 48.63
N LEU A 309 -2.31 -32.62 48.03
CA LEU A 309 -3.64 -33.11 47.63
C LEU A 309 -4.68 -33.17 48.77
N PRO A 310 -4.37 -33.69 49.98
CA PRO A 310 -5.31 -33.66 51.10
C PRO A 310 -5.80 -32.25 51.46
N MET A 311 -4.90 -31.27 51.48
CA MET A 311 -5.25 -29.87 51.77
C MET A 311 -6.13 -29.27 50.68
N ALA A 312 -5.87 -29.57 49.40
CA ALA A 312 -6.70 -29.12 48.28
C ALA A 312 -8.12 -29.69 48.37
N ILE A 313 -8.25 -30.99 48.68
CA ILE A 313 -9.56 -31.63 48.86
C ILE A 313 -10.33 -30.99 50.01
N ALA A 314 -9.70 -30.81 51.18
CA ALA A 314 -10.34 -30.19 52.33
C ALA A 314 -10.76 -28.73 52.05
N ALA A 315 -9.95 -27.97 51.30
CA ALA A 315 -10.28 -26.61 50.90
C ALA A 315 -11.48 -26.57 49.93
N LEU A 316 -11.52 -27.47 48.95
CA LEU A 316 -12.63 -27.55 47.99
C LEU A 316 -13.95 -27.99 48.67
N GLU A 317 -13.90 -28.96 49.60
CA GLU A 317 -15.06 -29.41 50.37
C GLU A 317 -15.67 -28.28 51.21
N LYS A 318 -14.82 -27.43 51.82
CA LYS A 318 -15.25 -26.22 52.53
C LYS A 318 -16.03 -25.25 51.63
N HIS A 319 -15.77 -25.28 50.32
CA HIS A 319 -16.43 -24.45 49.31
C HIS A 319 -17.53 -25.17 48.53
N GLY A 320 -18.09 -26.24 49.09
CA GLY A 320 -19.30 -26.88 48.57
C GLY A 320 -19.06 -27.94 47.52
N LEU A 321 -17.81 -28.41 47.35
CA LEU A 321 -17.54 -29.65 46.64
C LEU A 321 -18.09 -30.83 47.47
N ALA A 322 -18.84 -31.73 46.83
CA ALA A 322 -19.45 -32.87 47.52
C ALA A 322 -18.37 -33.79 48.14
N SER A 323 -18.55 -34.17 49.41
CA SER A 323 -17.72 -35.18 50.08
C SER A 323 -18.16 -36.60 49.70
N ASP A 324 -17.27 -37.59 49.86
CA ASP A 324 -17.55 -39.02 49.54
C ASP A 324 -18.76 -39.61 50.29
N ALA A 325 -19.27 -38.93 51.32
CA ALA A 325 -20.48 -39.33 52.04
C ALA A 325 -21.79 -39.11 51.23
N LEU A 326 -21.75 -38.29 50.18
CA LEU A 326 -22.84 -38.12 49.22
C LEU A 326 -22.66 -39.13 48.09
N LYS A 327 -23.59 -40.08 47.95
CA LYS A 327 -23.55 -41.10 46.88
C LYS A 327 -23.34 -40.44 45.50
N PRO A 328 -22.27 -40.80 44.75
CA PRO A 328 -21.93 -40.17 43.47
C PRO A 328 -23.05 -40.27 42.40
N ASP A 329 -23.94 -41.26 42.51
CA ASP A 329 -25.06 -41.49 41.59
C ASP A 329 -26.18 -40.41 41.58
N ARG A 330 -26.12 -39.40 42.45
CA ARG A 330 -27.20 -38.39 42.58
C ARG A 330 -26.98 -37.10 41.80
N LEU A 331 -25.77 -36.81 41.33
CA LEU A 331 -25.46 -35.59 40.58
C LEU A 331 -25.18 -35.96 39.12
N ASP A 332 -25.92 -35.37 38.18
CA ASP A 332 -25.59 -35.45 36.76
C ASP A 332 -24.19 -34.85 36.50
N THR A 333 -23.46 -35.39 35.54
CA THR A 333 -22.06 -35.04 35.23
C THR A 333 -21.88 -33.53 35.05
N ARG A 334 -22.85 -32.88 34.40
CA ARG A 334 -22.91 -31.42 34.20
C ARG A 334 -23.03 -30.61 35.49
N GLN A 335 -23.73 -31.13 36.49
CA GLN A 335 -23.90 -30.48 37.79
C GLN A 335 -22.63 -30.60 38.64
N LYS A 336 -21.98 -31.77 38.58
CA LYS A 336 -20.67 -32.03 39.21
C LYS A 336 -19.59 -31.10 38.65
N ALA A 337 -19.49 -31.00 37.32
CA ALA A 337 -18.61 -30.08 36.60
C ALA A 337 -18.78 -28.61 37.04
N LYS A 338 -20.02 -28.13 37.14
CA LYS A 338 -20.32 -26.77 37.60
C LYS A 338 -19.88 -26.53 39.05
N GLN A 339 -20.17 -27.48 39.94
CA GLN A 339 -19.77 -27.40 41.35
C GLN A 339 -18.25 -27.41 41.51
N GLY A 340 -17.54 -28.26 40.74
CA GLY A 340 -16.08 -28.33 40.73
C GLY A 340 -15.42 -27.00 40.35
N VAL A 341 -15.84 -26.40 39.22
CA VAL A 341 -15.33 -25.08 38.79
C VAL A 341 -15.67 -24.00 39.79
N GLN A 342 -16.89 -23.98 40.33
CA GLN A 342 -17.31 -22.97 41.31
C GLN A 342 -16.51 -23.07 42.62
N ALA A 343 -16.27 -24.29 43.12
CA ALA A 343 -15.46 -24.53 44.30
C ALA A 343 -14.00 -24.10 44.07
N ALA A 344 -13.42 -24.43 42.92
CA ALA A 344 -12.06 -24.02 42.54
C ALA A 344 -11.92 -22.49 42.42
N LEU A 345 -12.88 -21.81 41.78
CA LEU A 345 -12.92 -20.35 41.69
C LEU A 345 -13.04 -19.71 43.08
N SER A 346 -13.90 -20.25 43.94
CA SER A 346 -14.09 -19.76 45.31
C SER A 346 -12.83 -19.94 46.15
N MET A 347 -12.14 -21.07 45.99
CA MET A 347 -10.85 -21.35 46.65
C MET A 347 -9.78 -20.35 46.21
N SER A 348 -9.58 -20.16 44.89
CA SER A 348 -8.62 -19.18 44.36
C SER A 348 -8.97 -17.75 44.78
N TRP A 349 -10.25 -17.40 44.83
CA TRP A 349 -10.73 -16.09 45.26
C TRP A 349 -10.39 -15.77 46.72
N GLN A 350 -10.48 -16.75 47.63
CA GLN A 350 -10.20 -16.54 49.05
C GLN A 350 -8.72 -16.35 49.37
N LEU A 351 -7.81 -16.75 48.48
CA LEU A 351 -6.37 -16.49 48.64
C LEU A 351 -5.99 -15.04 48.34
N LEU A 352 -6.82 -14.33 47.58
CA LEU A 352 -6.53 -12.98 47.14
C LEU A 352 -6.58 -11.99 48.31
N SER A 353 -5.66 -11.03 48.31
CA SER A 353 -5.74 -9.89 49.21
C SER A 353 -7.01 -9.06 48.93
N PRO A 354 -7.50 -8.25 49.89
CA PRO A 354 -8.65 -7.38 49.67
C PRO A 354 -8.51 -6.48 48.43
N ASP A 355 -7.30 -5.97 48.17
CA ASP A 355 -6.99 -5.15 46.99
C ASP A 355 -7.08 -5.95 45.68
N ALA A 356 -6.59 -7.20 45.67
CA ALA A 356 -6.67 -8.09 44.52
C ALA A 356 -8.11 -8.54 44.23
N GLN A 357 -8.91 -8.78 45.28
CA GLN A 357 -10.35 -9.04 45.14
C GLN A 357 -11.07 -7.82 44.56
N GLN A 358 -10.78 -6.62 45.06
CA GLN A 358 -11.40 -5.41 44.54
C GLN A 358 -11.03 -5.16 43.07
N LEU A 359 -9.77 -5.40 42.69
CA LEU A 359 -9.35 -5.37 41.30
C LEU A 359 -10.10 -6.40 40.45
N GLY A 360 -10.24 -7.64 40.91
CA GLY A 360 -11.02 -8.67 40.20
C GLY A 360 -12.47 -8.25 39.94
N ARG A 361 -13.13 -7.62 40.91
CA ARG A 361 -14.47 -7.03 40.71
C ARG A 361 -14.46 -5.98 39.61
N ILE A 362 -13.53 -5.04 39.63
CA ILE A 362 -13.44 -3.96 38.61
C ILE A 362 -13.21 -4.54 37.22
N LEU A 363 -12.35 -5.54 37.09
CA LEU A 363 -12.09 -6.19 35.80
C LEU A 363 -13.37 -6.84 35.21
N SER A 364 -14.33 -7.25 36.05
CA SER A 364 -15.64 -7.76 35.60
C SER A 364 -16.59 -6.71 35.00
N LEU A 365 -16.21 -5.42 35.02
CA LEU A 365 -16.94 -4.36 34.31
C LEU A 365 -16.54 -4.24 32.84
N PHE A 366 -15.39 -4.80 32.46
CA PHE A 366 -14.89 -4.77 31.09
C PHE A 366 -15.36 -6.00 30.32
N GLU A 367 -15.39 -5.90 28.99
CA GLU A 367 -15.70 -7.07 28.15
C GLU A 367 -14.62 -8.16 28.35
N PRO A 368 -15.00 -9.46 28.43
CA PRO A 368 -14.10 -10.58 28.70
C PRO A 368 -13.24 -10.97 27.47
N ILE A 369 -12.63 -9.98 26.85
CA ILE A 369 -11.79 -10.07 25.66
C ILE A 369 -10.41 -9.46 26.00
N ASN A 370 -9.66 -9.04 24.98
CA ASN A 370 -8.42 -8.28 25.17
C ASN A 370 -8.69 -6.97 25.92
N LEU A 371 -8.07 -6.85 27.10
CA LEU A 371 -8.20 -5.75 28.02
C LEU A 371 -6.87 -4.98 28.10
N PRO A 372 -6.80 -3.79 27.48
CA PRO A 372 -5.64 -2.90 27.62
C PRO A 372 -5.50 -2.45 29.08
N TRP A 373 -4.32 -2.62 29.67
CA TRP A 373 -4.11 -2.32 31.08
C TRP A 373 -4.21 -0.83 31.40
N ASP A 374 -3.74 0.04 30.49
CA ASP A 374 -3.85 1.49 30.62
C ASP A 374 -5.31 1.97 30.80
N LEU A 375 -6.28 1.19 30.30
CA LEU A 375 -7.70 1.46 30.46
C LEU A 375 -8.19 1.17 31.88
N VAL A 376 -7.68 0.08 32.48
CA VAL A 376 -7.95 -0.28 33.88
C VAL A 376 -7.37 0.80 34.81
N GLU A 377 -6.15 1.26 34.53
CA GLU A 377 -5.51 2.36 35.28
C GLU A 377 -6.34 3.64 35.20
N SER A 378 -6.80 4.01 34.00
CA SER A 378 -7.66 5.19 33.79
C SER A 378 -8.95 5.15 34.60
N VAL A 379 -9.57 3.97 34.75
CA VAL A 379 -10.79 3.78 35.55
C VAL A 379 -10.51 3.92 37.05
N VAL A 380 -9.40 3.38 37.53
CA VAL A 380 -9.00 3.52 38.94
C VAL A 380 -8.63 4.97 39.26
N GLU A 381 -7.93 5.66 38.37
CA GLU A 381 -7.65 7.10 38.50
C GLU A 381 -8.93 7.94 38.54
N ALA A 382 -9.87 7.70 37.63
CA ALA A 382 -11.16 8.39 37.61
C ALA A 382 -11.94 8.18 38.92
N TYR A 383 -11.84 6.99 39.51
CA TYR A 383 -12.41 6.70 40.82
C TYR A 383 -11.72 7.48 41.95
N LEU A 384 -10.38 7.49 41.99
CA LEU A 384 -9.61 8.21 43.01
C LEU A 384 -9.91 9.71 42.96
N GLN A 385 -9.95 10.30 41.77
CA GLN A 385 -10.34 11.71 41.57
C GLN A 385 -11.76 11.98 42.06
N TRP A 386 -12.71 11.09 41.73
CA TRP A 386 -14.08 11.19 42.21
C TRP A 386 -14.19 11.08 43.75
N SER A 387 -13.42 10.20 44.37
CA SER A 387 -13.43 9.98 45.83
C SER A 387 -12.81 11.13 46.62
N ALA A 388 -11.91 11.91 46.01
CA ALA A 388 -11.26 13.08 46.63
C ALA A 388 -12.16 14.31 46.69
N THR A 389 -13.07 14.47 45.71
CA THR A 389 -14.10 15.51 45.70
C THR A 389 -15.45 14.92 45.25
N PRO A 390 -16.10 14.09 46.09
CA PRO A 390 -17.38 13.51 45.73
C PRO A 390 -18.36 14.67 45.51
N PRO A 391 -19.02 14.77 44.33
CA PRO A 391 -20.01 15.80 44.11
C PRO A 391 -21.02 15.73 45.25
N VAL A 392 -21.39 16.87 45.85
CA VAL A 392 -22.30 16.94 46.99
C VAL A 392 -23.64 16.30 46.62
N ARG A 393 -23.73 14.98 46.76
CA ARG A 393 -24.94 14.20 46.56
C ARG A 393 -25.64 14.18 47.91
N LYS A 394 -26.47 15.20 48.17
CA LYS A 394 -27.48 15.10 49.22
C LYS A 394 -28.46 13.99 48.84
N SER A 395 -28.18 12.77 49.35
CA SER A 395 -29.15 11.81 49.88
C SER A 395 -30.30 11.29 48.99
N TRP A 396 -30.13 10.76 47.77
CA TRP A 396 -31.30 10.20 47.01
C TRP A 396 -31.09 8.84 46.31
N TRP A 397 -30.06 8.06 46.64
CA TRP A 397 -29.88 6.67 46.15
C TRP A 397 -30.17 5.59 47.21
N GLN A 398 -30.59 5.97 48.41
CA GLN A 398 -30.97 5.01 49.45
C GLN A 398 -32.41 4.54 49.23
N LYS A 399 -32.60 3.23 49.01
CA LYS A 399 -33.68 2.55 49.75
C LYS A 399 -33.47 2.90 51.24
N PRO A 400 -34.50 3.27 52.02
CA PRO A 400 -34.34 3.93 53.33
C PRO A 400 -33.59 3.16 54.43
N GLU A 401 -32.98 2.01 54.14
CA GLU A 401 -32.46 1.07 55.13
C GLU A 401 -30.93 0.93 55.16
N ILE A 402 -30.17 1.51 54.22
CA ILE A 402 -28.69 1.45 54.27
C ILE A 402 -28.12 2.84 54.56
N ALA A 403 -28.41 3.34 55.75
CA ALA A 403 -27.76 4.51 56.35
C ALA A 403 -26.49 4.09 57.10
N SER A 404 -25.47 3.66 56.36
CA SER A 404 -24.09 3.67 56.84
C SER A 404 -23.23 4.22 55.72
N THR A 405 -22.45 5.26 56.04
CA THR A 405 -21.34 5.78 55.24
C THR A 405 -20.53 4.63 54.66
N VAL A 406 -20.77 4.27 53.40
CA VAL A 406 -19.93 3.33 52.65
C VAL A 406 -18.61 4.05 52.39
N VAL A 407 -17.64 3.80 53.25
CA VAL A 407 -16.23 4.11 52.96
C VAL A 407 -15.80 3.02 51.99
N PHE A 408 -15.93 3.30 50.70
CA PHE A 408 -15.51 2.39 49.64
C PHE A 408 -14.02 2.04 49.80
N ALA A 409 -13.67 0.75 49.72
CA ALA A 409 -12.30 0.31 49.88
C ALA A 409 -11.40 0.81 48.73
N PRO A 410 -10.38 1.65 48.99
CA PRO A 410 -9.44 2.09 47.95
C PRO A 410 -8.51 0.94 47.55
N ILE A 411 -8.19 0.81 46.26
CA ILE A 411 -7.06 -0.04 45.82
C ILE A 411 -5.77 0.70 46.12
N ARG A 412 -4.91 0.12 46.97
CA ARG A 412 -3.65 0.73 47.37
C ARG A 412 -2.50 0.32 46.45
N ASN A 413 -2.55 -0.89 45.89
CA ASN A 413 -1.55 -1.38 44.94
C ASN A 413 -2.17 -2.21 43.78
N LEU A 414 -2.28 -1.57 42.61
CA LEU A 414 -2.74 -2.19 41.36
C LEU A 414 -1.79 -3.27 40.83
N GLY A 415 -0.48 -3.08 41.03
CA GLY A 415 0.56 -3.99 40.56
C GLY A 415 0.51 -5.34 41.29
N ASP A 416 0.45 -5.31 42.61
CA ASP A 416 0.36 -6.52 43.44
C ASP A 416 -0.95 -7.26 43.19
N GLY A 417 -2.07 -6.54 43.06
CA GLY A 417 -3.36 -7.13 42.73
C GLY A 417 -3.35 -7.86 41.39
N ARG A 418 -2.72 -7.26 40.36
CA ARG A 418 -2.57 -7.87 39.04
C ARG A 418 -1.74 -9.15 39.10
N ILE A 419 -0.62 -9.14 39.83
CA ILE A 419 0.23 -10.32 40.00
C ILE A 419 -0.53 -11.42 40.74
N ALA A 420 -1.25 -11.08 41.81
CA ALA A 420 -2.03 -12.05 42.59
C ALA A 420 -3.12 -12.73 41.75
N LEU A 421 -3.86 -11.97 40.94
CA LEU A 421 -4.87 -12.52 40.03
C LEU A 421 -4.27 -13.44 38.96
N ARG A 422 -3.07 -13.13 38.47
CA ARG A 422 -2.33 -14.00 37.54
C ARG A 422 -1.88 -15.30 38.19
N VAL A 423 -1.24 -15.22 39.36
CA VAL A 423 -0.76 -16.39 40.10
C VAL A 423 -1.93 -17.32 40.47
N ALA A 424 -3.11 -16.77 40.72
CA ALA A 424 -4.33 -17.54 40.97
C ALA A 424 -5.01 -18.09 39.69
N SER A 425 -4.41 -17.92 38.51
CA SER A 425 -4.97 -18.28 37.19
C SER A 425 -6.35 -17.67 36.89
N LEU A 426 -6.63 -16.48 37.44
CA LEU A 426 -7.86 -15.74 37.21
C LEU A 426 -7.71 -14.67 36.11
N LEU A 427 -6.48 -14.28 35.77
CA LEU A 427 -6.15 -13.28 34.75
C LEU A 427 -4.99 -13.77 33.89
N HIS A 428 -5.12 -13.73 32.57
CA HIS A 428 -4.07 -14.17 31.63
C HIS A 428 -3.45 -12.98 30.89
N ILE A 429 -2.17 -13.10 30.53
CA ILE A 429 -1.47 -12.13 29.68
C ILE A 429 -1.64 -12.52 28.22
N VAL A 430 -1.95 -11.54 27.38
CA VAL A 430 -2.06 -11.71 25.91
C VAL A 430 -0.90 -11.03 25.19
N GLU A 431 -0.46 -9.86 25.67
CA GLU A 431 0.70 -9.13 25.13
C GLU A 431 1.56 -8.65 26.29
N ARG A 432 2.89 -8.84 26.20
CA ARG A 432 3.87 -8.60 27.29
C ARG A 432 3.56 -7.36 28.13
N GLY A 433 2.90 -7.58 29.27
CA GLY A 433 2.61 -6.58 30.29
C GLY A 433 1.56 -5.52 29.95
N ARG A 434 0.97 -5.54 28.74
CA ARG A 434 0.08 -4.47 28.23
C ARG A 434 -1.37 -4.88 28.05
N VAL A 435 -1.62 -6.11 27.60
CA VAL A 435 -2.98 -6.59 27.31
C VAL A 435 -3.24 -7.89 28.05
N TYR A 436 -4.40 -7.95 28.71
CA TYR A 436 -4.82 -9.07 29.56
C TYR A 436 -6.15 -9.64 29.09
N ARG A 437 -6.54 -10.81 29.59
CA ARG A 437 -7.82 -11.46 29.30
C ARG A 437 -8.34 -12.21 30.51
N LEU A 438 -9.65 -12.13 30.74
CA LEU A 438 -10.36 -12.96 31.71
C LEU A 438 -11.00 -14.16 31.01
N HIS A 439 -10.86 -15.36 31.56
CA HIS A 439 -11.68 -16.47 31.11
C HIS A 439 -13.16 -16.16 31.39
N ARG A 440 -14.06 -16.46 30.46
CA ARG A 440 -15.47 -16.02 30.55
C ARG A 440 -16.21 -16.52 31.81
N LEU A 441 -15.90 -17.73 32.30
CA LEU A 441 -16.44 -18.21 33.61
C LEU A 441 -15.85 -17.47 34.81
N VAL A 442 -14.58 -17.05 34.73
CA VAL A 442 -13.97 -16.22 35.77
C VAL A 442 -14.64 -14.85 35.77
N HIS A 443 -14.83 -14.24 34.59
CA HIS A 443 -15.57 -12.99 34.46
C HIS A 443 -16.99 -13.08 35.04
N GLU A 444 -17.76 -14.13 34.70
CA GLU A 444 -19.09 -14.39 35.26
C GLU A 444 -19.03 -14.49 36.80
N PHE A 445 -18.13 -15.30 37.35
CA PHE A 445 -17.96 -15.43 38.80
C PHE A 445 -17.59 -14.11 39.49
N LEU A 446 -16.63 -13.36 38.95
CA LEU A 446 -16.19 -12.06 39.49
C LEU A 446 -17.33 -11.03 39.47
N SER A 447 -18.20 -11.09 38.46
CA SER A 447 -19.38 -10.22 38.34
C SER A 447 -20.45 -10.49 39.40
N GLU A 448 -20.39 -11.65 40.07
CA GLU A 448 -21.25 -12.01 41.21
C GLU A 448 -20.64 -11.63 42.57
N GLN A 449 -19.34 -11.31 42.63
CA GLN A 449 -18.63 -11.03 43.89
C GLN A 449 -18.81 -9.59 44.42
N TRP A 450 -19.67 -8.78 43.80
CA TRP A 450 -19.91 -7.41 44.22
C TRP A 450 -20.72 -7.35 45.53
N GLN A 451 -20.33 -6.44 46.43
CA GLN A 451 -21.10 -6.14 47.64
C GLN A 451 -22.18 -5.09 47.35
N ASP A 452 -23.25 -5.07 48.16
CA ASP A 452 -24.36 -4.13 48.00
C ASP A 452 -23.86 -2.67 48.11
N GLY A 453 -24.06 -1.88 47.05
CA GLY A 453 -23.70 -0.46 46.97
C GLY A 453 -22.33 -0.15 46.35
N ASP A 454 -21.39 -1.09 46.33
CA ASP A 454 -20.03 -0.86 45.80
C ASP A 454 -19.99 -0.83 44.27
N ARG A 455 -20.85 -1.62 43.61
CA ARG A 455 -20.86 -1.79 42.14
C ARG A 455 -21.20 -0.50 41.41
N GLU A 456 -22.12 0.30 41.94
CA GLU A 456 -22.60 1.52 41.28
C GLU A 456 -21.53 2.61 41.18
N GLY A 457 -20.74 2.81 42.25
CA GLY A 457 -19.64 3.77 42.27
C GLY A 457 -18.54 3.42 41.27
N TRP A 458 -18.20 2.14 41.17
CA TRP A 458 -17.23 1.64 40.19
C TRP A 458 -17.76 1.63 38.77
N GLN A 459 -19.05 1.40 38.54
CA GLN A 459 -19.68 1.58 37.21
C GLN A 459 -19.65 3.05 36.76
N ASP A 460 -19.86 4.00 37.67
CA ASP A 460 -19.74 5.43 37.38
C ASP A 460 -18.29 5.81 37.04
N ALA A 461 -17.30 5.30 37.78
CA ALA A 461 -15.89 5.54 37.48
C ALA A 461 -15.43 4.86 36.18
N TRP A 462 -15.91 3.65 35.93
CA TRP A 462 -15.68 2.92 34.68
C TRP A 462 -16.21 3.69 33.47
N LEU A 463 -17.45 4.17 33.54
CA LEU A 463 -18.06 4.97 32.47
C LEU A 463 -17.32 6.29 32.24
N ARG A 464 -16.86 6.96 33.32
CA ARG A 464 -16.04 8.18 33.22
C ARG A 464 -14.70 7.90 32.57
N GLY A 465 -13.95 6.92 33.07
CA GLY A 465 -12.63 6.56 32.54
C GLY A 465 -12.67 6.21 31.05
N LEU A 466 -13.68 5.42 30.63
CA LEU A 466 -13.90 5.10 29.22
C LEU A 466 -14.29 6.34 28.39
N SER A 467 -15.19 7.19 28.90
CA SER A 467 -15.58 8.43 28.24
C SER A 467 -14.39 9.40 28.09
N ASP A 468 -13.52 9.51 29.09
CA ASP A 468 -12.38 10.42 29.06
C ASP A 468 -11.31 9.92 28.10
N ARG A 469 -11.02 8.61 28.09
CA ARG A 469 -10.16 7.99 27.07
C ARG A 469 -10.71 8.16 25.66
N ALA A 470 -12.03 8.07 25.46
CA ALA A 470 -12.63 8.32 24.15
C ALA A 470 -12.47 9.77 23.64
N LYS A 471 -12.28 10.76 24.53
CA LYS A 471 -12.02 12.17 24.16
C LYS A 471 -10.60 12.39 23.67
N GLU A 472 -9.64 11.61 24.16
CA GLU A 472 -8.23 11.73 23.78
C GLU A 472 -7.99 11.36 22.32
N ILE A 473 -8.91 10.60 21.71
CA ILE A 473 -8.88 10.26 20.30
C ILE A 473 -9.07 11.54 19.47
N PRO A 474 -8.04 12.00 18.73
CA PRO A 474 -8.09 13.25 17.99
C PRO A 474 -9.13 13.20 16.88
N ALA A 475 -9.73 14.34 16.56
CA ALA A 475 -10.62 14.48 15.41
C ALA A 475 -9.95 14.09 14.08
N PHE A 476 -8.62 14.20 14.01
CA PHE A 476 -7.79 13.84 12.87
C PHE A 476 -6.69 12.85 13.33
N ALA A 477 -7.05 11.59 13.54
CA ALA A 477 -6.10 10.58 13.98
C ALA A 477 -5.29 10.01 12.79
N ALA A 478 -3.97 9.88 12.95
CA ALA A 478 -3.12 9.13 12.01
C ALA A 478 -3.34 7.62 12.15
N TRP A 479 -2.92 6.83 11.15
CA TRP A 479 -3.08 5.37 11.13
C TRP A 479 -2.49 4.65 12.35
N ASP A 480 -1.30 5.05 12.78
CA ASP A 480 -0.63 4.44 13.94
C ASP A 480 -1.43 4.68 15.23
N LEU A 481 -2.07 5.85 15.31
CA LEU A 481 -2.94 6.19 16.42
C LEU A 481 -4.24 5.38 16.34
N VAL A 482 -4.93 5.35 15.19
CA VAL A 482 -6.15 4.53 15.05
C VAL A 482 -5.89 3.07 15.43
N THR A 483 -4.74 2.51 15.02
CA THR A 483 -4.33 1.13 15.33
C THR A 483 -4.11 0.91 16.83
N ALA A 484 -3.38 1.81 17.51
CA ALA A 484 -3.12 1.71 18.95
C ALA A 484 -4.41 1.72 19.79
N TRP A 485 -5.46 2.39 19.30
CA TRP A 485 -6.72 2.54 20.00
C TRP A 485 -7.77 1.46 19.63
N GLN A 486 -7.52 0.58 18.65
CA GLN A 486 -8.46 -0.48 18.27
C GLN A 486 -8.89 -1.39 19.44
N PRO A 487 -7.98 -1.84 20.33
CA PRO A 487 -8.36 -2.70 21.46
C PRO A 487 -9.36 -2.07 22.46
N PHE A 488 -9.54 -0.74 22.43
CA PHE A 488 -10.45 -0.01 23.32
C PHE A 488 -11.90 -0.02 22.83
N ARG A 489 -12.09 -0.26 21.52
CA ARG A 489 -13.39 -0.16 20.84
C ARG A 489 -14.49 -1.03 21.45
N PRO A 490 -14.28 -2.32 21.78
CA PRO A 490 -15.31 -3.16 22.37
C PRO A 490 -15.79 -2.63 23.73
N HIS A 491 -14.86 -2.10 24.53
CA HIS A 491 -15.13 -1.53 25.84
C HIS A 491 -15.95 -0.23 25.72
N PHE A 492 -15.65 0.62 24.72
CA PHE A 492 -16.46 1.80 24.42
C PHE A 492 -17.89 1.45 23.99
N ALA A 493 -18.06 0.40 23.17
CA ALA A 493 -19.38 -0.05 22.74
C ALA A 493 -20.21 -0.58 23.92
N SER A 494 -19.60 -1.34 24.83
CA SER A 494 -20.25 -1.83 26.05
C SER A 494 -20.71 -0.68 26.96
N ALA A 495 -19.81 0.30 27.19
CA ALA A 495 -20.14 1.50 27.97
C ALA A 495 -21.23 2.37 27.30
N GLN A 496 -21.21 2.47 25.98
CA GLN A 496 -22.27 3.16 25.23
C GLN A 496 -23.61 2.49 25.48
N LYS A 497 -23.70 1.17 25.34
CA LYS A 497 -24.93 0.42 25.58
C LYS A 497 -25.41 0.58 27.02
N PHE A 498 -24.50 0.50 27.99
CA PHE A 498 -24.80 0.69 29.40
C PHE A 498 -25.40 2.08 29.70
N VAL A 499 -24.80 3.16 29.17
CA VAL A 499 -25.33 4.52 29.38
C VAL A 499 -26.64 4.74 28.63
N GLU A 500 -26.85 4.12 27.48
CA GLU A 500 -28.13 4.15 26.76
C GLU A 500 -29.26 3.49 27.56
N ASP A 501 -28.99 2.33 28.16
CA ASP A 501 -29.96 1.63 29.01
C ASP A 501 -30.27 2.43 30.27
N ARG A 502 -29.25 3.02 30.91
CA ARG A 502 -29.40 3.90 32.07
C ARG A 502 -30.26 5.14 31.76
N LEU A 503 -30.05 5.76 30.59
CA LEU A 503 -30.81 6.92 30.12
C LEU A 503 -32.30 6.63 29.90
N LYS A 504 -32.70 5.38 29.60
CA LYS A 504 -34.12 5.01 29.43
C LYS A 504 -34.91 5.11 30.73
N SER A 505 -34.26 4.91 31.88
CA SER A 505 -34.88 4.93 33.21
C SER A 505 -34.53 6.18 34.04
N ALA A 506 -33.72 7.09 33.53
CA ALA A 506 -33.22 8.23 34.29
C ALA A 506 -34.25 9.38 34.38
N THR A 507 -34.59 9.80 35.61
CA THR A 507 -35.54 10.88 35.89
C THR A 507 -34.88 12.18 36.36
N ASN A 508 -33.60 12.13 36.75
CA ASN A 508 -32.87 13.28 37.29
C ASN A 508 -32.18 14.10 36.16
N PRO A 509 -32.52 15.38 35.97
CA PRO A 509 -31.99 16.21 34.88
C PRO A 509 -30.46 16.35 34.85
N ALA A 510 -29.80 16.36 36.02
CA ALA A 510 -28.35 16.55 36.12
C ALA A 510 -27.55 15.27 35.80
N LEU A 511 -28.13 14.10 36.07
CA LEU A 511 -27.55 12.82 35.66
C LEU A 511 -27.77 12.59 34.16
N VAL A 512 -28.96 12.94 33.65
CA VAL A 512 -29.27 12.87 32.22
C VAL A 512 -28.31 13.72 31.39
N SER A 513 -27.91 14.90 31.85
CA SER A 513 -26.95 15.74 31.13
C SER A 513 -25.53 15.15 31.15
N ALA A 514 -25.08 14.62 32.29
CA ALA A 514 -23.77 13.97 32.42
C ALA A 514 -23.67 12.68 31.58
N ASP A 515 -24.67 11.81 31.67
CA ASP A 515 -24.75 10.56 30.91
C ASP A 515 -24.85 10.82 29.39
N LYS A 516 -25.58 11.87 28.97
CA LYS A 516 -25.58 12.31 27.56
C LYS A 516 -24.20 12.75 27.08
N LEU A 517 -23.47 13.50 27.90
CA LEU A 517 -22.11 13.93 27.56
C LEU A 517 -21.19 12.72 27.40
N GLN A 518 -21.19 11.80 28.36
CA GLN A 518 -20.41 10.56 28.31
C GLN A 518 -20.75 9.72 27.08
N LYS A 519 -22.05 9.56 26.79
CA LYS A 519 -22.52 8.88 25.57
C LYS A 519 -21.97 9.54 24.31
N ASN A 520 -22.04 10.86 24.21
CA ASN A 520 -21.54 11.59 23.04
C ASN A 520 -20.02 11.43 22.86
N ASN A 521 -19.26 11.40 23.95
CA ASN A 521 -17.81 11.16 23.88
C ASN A 521 -17.50 9.75 23.38
N LEU A 522 -18.19 8.73 23.90
CA LEU A 522 -18.05 7.33 23.49
C LEU A 522 -18.42 7.12 22.02
N ILE A 523 -19.53 7.73 21.56
CA ILE A 523 -19.93 7.72 20.15
C ILE A 523 -18.89 8.41 19.29
N GLY A 524 -18.42 9.60 19.70
CA GLY A 524 -17.41 10.37 18.97
C GLY A 524 -16.08 9.62 18.84
N GLY A 525 -15.59 9.03 19.93
CA GLY A 525 -14.38 8.20 19.93
C GLY A 525 -14.51 6.98 19.05
N SER A 526 -15.61 6.23 19.19
CA SER A 526 -15.88 5.04 18.37
C SER A 526 -16.02 5.38 16.88
N PHE A 527 -16.67 6.51 16.56
CA PHE A 527 -16.79 6.99 15.18
C PHE A 527 -15.42 7.34 14.58
N ARG A 528 -14.56 8.03 15.33
CA ARG A 528 -13.20 8.39 14.87
C ARG A 528 -12.31 7.18 14.63
N LEU A 529 -12.45 6.11 15.42
CA LEU A 529 -11.75 4.83 15.18
C LEU A 529 -12.23 4.09 13.93
N ASN A 530 -13.38 4.47 13.37
CA ASN A 530 -13.98 3.87 12.18
C ASN A 530 -13.76 4.68 10.89
N GLN A 531 -13.16 5.88 10.96
CA GLN A 531 -12.93 6.73 9.79
C GLN A 531 -11.48 6.64 9.29
N ALA A 532 -11.31 6.64 7.96
CA ALA A 532 -10.03 7.03 7.37
C ALA A 532 -9.71 8.47 7.76
N PRO A 533 -8.43 8.83 7.99
CA PRO A 533 -8.06 10.22 8.17
C PRO A 533 -8.59 11.08 7.00
N ILE A 534 -9.22 12.22 7.28
CA ILE A 534 -9.90 13.06 6.27
C ILE A 534 -9.00 13.42 5.07
N PHE A 535 -7.70 13.65 5.32
CA PHE A 535 -6.72 13.92 4.27
C PHE A 535 -6.57 12.77 3.27
N GLU A 536 -6.76 11.53 3.70
CA GLU A 536 -6.63 10.34 2.85
C GLU A 536 -7.85 10.20 1.94
N ALA A 537 -9.06 10.50 2.43
CA ALA A 537 -10.25 10.56 1.60
C ALA A 537 -10.14 11.66 0.52
N THR A 538 -9.67 12.85 0.90
CA THR A 538 -9.43 13.95 -0.05
C THR A 538 -8.38 13.57 -1.09
N TYR A 539 -7.28 12.93 -0.67
CA TYR A 539 -6.24 12.45 -1.58
C TYR A 539 -6.78 11.40 -2.57
N ARG A 540 -7.55 10.42 -2.09
CA ARG A 540 -8.13 9.37 -2.94
C ARG A 540 -9.10 9.95 -3.97
N GLN A 541 -9.92 10.92 -3.56
CA GLN A 541 -10.78 11.63 -4.49
C GLN A 541 -9.96 12.34 -5.56
N ALA A 542 -8.88 13.02 -5.18
CA ALA A 542 -7.98 13.68 -6.12
C ALA A 542 -7.33 12.70 -7.11
N LYS A 543 -6.85 11.56 -6.61
CA LYS A 543 -6.27 10.47 -7.42
C LYS A 543 -7.28 9.87 -8.39
N SER A 544 -8.50 9.58 -7.93
CA SER A 544 -9.58 9.10 -8.80
C SER A 544 -9.92 10.11 -9.89
N THR A 545 -9.96 11.40 -9.56
CA THR A 545 -10.19 12.46 -10.55
C THR A 545 -9.02 12.57 -11.54
N HIS A 546 -7.77 12.40 -11.09
CA HIS A 546 -6.59 12.33 -11.95
C HIS A 546 -6.68 11.15 -12.93
N ASP A 547 -7.05 9.96 -12.46
CA ASP A 547 -7.22 8.78 -13.31
C ASP A 547 -8.37 8.96 -14.31
N ARG A 548 -9.47 9.61 -13.89
CA ARG A 548 -10.56 10.01 -14.80
C ARG A 548 -10.08 11.00 -15.86
N ALA A 549 -9.19 11.93 -15.51
CA ALA A 549 -8.58 12.84 -16.48
C ALA A 549 -7.80 12.07 -17.54
N LYS A 550 -6.97 11.10 -17.13
CA LYS A 550 -6.21 10.22 -18.04
C LYS A 550 -7.14 9.39 -18.92
N ALA A 551 -8.20 8.81 -18.35
CA ALA A 551 -9.17 8.02 -19.09
C ALA A 551 -9.97 8.86 -20.09
N ALA A 552 -10.35 10.10 -19.73
CA ALA A 552 -11.01 11.04 -20.63
C ALA A 552 -10.09 11.43 -21.80
N LEU A 553 -8.81 11.67 -21.52
CA LEU A 553 -7.75 11.86 -22.51
C LEU A 553 -7.66 10.69 -23.49
N ALA A 554 -7.58 9.46 -22.99
CA ALA A 554 -7.53 8.26 -23.81
C ALA A 554 -8.76 8.09 -24.71
N LYS A 555 -9.91 8.66 -24.33
CA LYS A 555 -11.16 8.65 -25.11
C LYS A 555 -11.32 9.85 -26.07
N GLY A 556 -10.40 10.82 -26.07
CA GLY A 556 -10.55 12.04 -26.88
C GLY A 556 -11.44 13.13 -26.26
N GLU A 557 -11.81 13.00 -24.99
CA GLU A 557 -12.71 13.90 -24.27
C GLU A 557 -11.95 15.05 -23.60
N SER A 558 -11.19 15.82 -24.38
CA SER A 558 -10.12 16.61 -23.79
C SER A 558 -10.58 17.82 -22.96
N ALA A 559 -11.74 18.40 -23.27
CA ALA A 559 -12.34 19.44 -22.40
C ALA A 559 -12.70 18.89 -21.01
N ALA A 560 -13.20 17.65 -20.94
CA ALA A 560 -13.48 16.98 -19.68
C ALA A 560 -12.17 16.63 -18.96
N ALA A 561 -11.16 16.13 -19.68
CA ALA A 561 -9.84 15.83 -19.13
C ALA A 561 -9.20 17.06 -18.47
N GLN A 562 -9.20 18.21 -19.14
CA GLN A 562 -8.65 19.47 -18.60
C GLN A 562 -9.39 19.92 -17.32
N ASN A 563 -10.73 19.79 -17.29
CA ASN A 563 -11.48 20.07 -16.08
C ASN A 563 -11.09 19.13 -14.93
N TYR A 564 -11.01 17.82 -15.21
CA TYR A 564 -10.61 16.82 -14.22
C TYR A 564 -9.18 17.05 -13.71
N PHE A 565 -8.20 17.43 -14.55
CA PHE A 565 -6.87 17.79 -14.06
C PHE A 565 -6.91 19.00 -13.12
N GLY A 566 -7.69 20.03 -13.46
CA GLY A 566 -7.87 21.20 -12.59
C GLY A 566 -8.50 20.85 -11.24
N GLU A 567 -9.48 19.95 -11.22
CA GLU A 567 -10.08 19.42 -9.99
C GLU A 567 -9.10 18.56 -9.19
N ALA A 568 -8.32 17.72 -9.86
CA ALA A 568 -7.31 16.87 -9.23
C ALA A 568 -6.20 17.69 -8.55
N ILE A 569 -5.71 18.76 -9.19
CA ILE A 569 -4.73 19.69 -8.58
C ILE A 569 -5.28 20.26 -7.26
N LYS A 570 -6.50 20.80 -7.29
CA LYS A 570 -7.15 21.36 -6.09
C LYS A 570 -7.34 20.31 -5.01
N GLY A 571 -7.72 19.09 -5.41
CA GLY A 571 -7.87 17.95 -4.52
C GLY A 571 -6.56 17.58 -3.82
N TYR A 572 -5.47 17.43 -4.58
CA TYR A 572 -4.15 17.13 -4.03
C TYR A 572 -3.64 18.24 -3.12
N GLN A 573 -3.78 19.50 -3.50
CA GLN A 573 -3.41 20.65 -2.66
C GLN A 573 -4.16 20.64 -1.32
N ARG A 574 -5.47 20.40 -1.36
CA ARG A 574 -6.28 20.29 -0.15
C ARG A 574 -5.88 19.10 0.72
N ALA A 575 -5.59 17.95 0.11
CA ALA A 575 -5.14 16.77 0.84
C ALA A 575 -3.79 17.02 1.53
N ILE A 576 -2.86 17.69 0.85
CA ILE A 576 -1.56 18.10 1.40
C ILE A 576 -1.75 19.07 2.57
N GLU A 577 -2.61 20.08 2.44
CA GLU A 577 -2.88 21.03 3.52
C GLU A 577 -3.46 20.34 4.76
N GLN A 578 -4.43 19.44 4.57
CA GLN A 578 -5.01 18.64 5.65
C GLN A 578 -3.97 17.70 6.28
N ALA A 579 -3.11 17.10 5.47
CA ALA A 579 -2.04 16.21 5.93
C ALA A 579 -1.01 16.96 6.77
N ARG A 580 -0.63 18.20 6.40
CA ARG A 580 0.29 19.04 7.20
C ARG A 580 -0.23 19.35 8.59
N VAL A 581 -1.55 19.51 8.74
CA VAL A 581 -2.18 19.77 10.05
C VAL A 581 -2.22 18.50 10.89
N ALA A 582 -2.45 17.35 10.27
CA ALA A 582 -2.72 16.09 10.97
C ALA A 582 -1.48 15.22 11.21
N LEU A 583 -0.41 15.41 10.44
CA LEU A 583 0.78 14.57 10.45
C LEU A 583 2.02 15.37 10.89
N PRO A 584 3.03 14.71 11.48
CA PRO A 584 4.34 15.32 11.66
C PRO A 584 4.90 15.84 10.32
N GLU A 585 5.64 16.95 10.37
CA GLU A 585 6.21 17.60 9.17
C GLU A 585 7.08 16.66 8.31
N ASN A 586 7.62 15.59 8.92
CA ASN A 586 8.46 14.60 8.26
C ASN A 586 7.74 13.29 7.90
N SER A 587 6.41 13.30 7.73
CA SER A 587 5.63 12.11 7.39
C SER A 587 5.87 11.60 5.97
N MET A 588 6.12 10.30 5.81
CA MET A 588 6.25 9.65 4.49
C MET A 588 4.93 9.62 3.70
N ILE A 589 3.78 9.75 4.37
CA ILE A 589 2.48 9.87 3.70
C ILE A 589 2.40 11.20 2.94
N LEU A 590 2.86 12.29 3.57
CA LEU A 590 2.93 13.60 2.94
C LEU A 590 3.86 13.58 1.71
N VAL A 591 4.99 12.88 1.79
CA VAL A 591 5.91 12.67 0.65
C VAL A 591 5.19 12.03 -0.53
N GLY A 592 4.36 11.01 -0.29
CA GLY A 592 3.56 10.37 -1.35
C GLY A 592 2.62 11.35 -2.05
N TYR A 593 1.98 12.26 -1.31
CA TYR A 593 1.06 13.24 -1.89
C TYR A 593 1.79 14.32 -2.68
N LEU A 594 2.92 14.80 -2.15
CA LEU A 594 3.81 15.76 -2.81
C LEU A 594 4.38 15.21 -4.13
N HIS A 595 4.76 13.94 -4.15
CA HIS A 595 5.22 13.27 -5.37
C HIS A 595 4.13 13.22 -6.43
N GLN A 596 2.92 12.84 -6.06
CA GLN A 596 1.82 12.64 -7.02
C GLN A 596 1.35 13.96 -7.65
N ILE A 597 1.31 15.05 -6.89
CA ILE A 597 1.03 16.36 -7.49
C ILE A 597 2.18 16.81 -8.41
N ALA A 598 3.43 16.47 -8.10
CA ALA A 598 4.56 16.76 -8.97
C ALA A 598 4.52 15.94 -10.28
N VAL A 599 4.07 14.68 -10.23
CA VAL A 599 3.79 13.83 -11.41
C VAL A 599 2.70 14.43 -12.28
N LEU A 600 1.60 14.89 -11.67
CA LEU A 600 0.54 15.56 -12.41
C LEU A 600 1.06 16.81 -13.14
N PHE A 601 1.91 17.63 -12.50
CA PHE A 601 2.49 18.80 -13.16
C PHE A 601 3.45 18.45 -14.30
N TYR A 602 4.22 17.37 -14.16
CA TYR A 602 5.04 16.84 -15.24
C TYR A 602 4.20 16.43 -16.45
N GLU A 603 3.10 15.72 -16.24
CA GLU A 603 2.18 15.29 -17.31
C GLU A 603 1.54 16.46 -18.06
N LEU A 604 1.33 17.59 -17.38
CA LEU A 604 0.80 18.82 -17.98
C LEU A 604 1.88 19.71 -18.64
N GLY A 605 3.14 19.27 -18.65
CA GLY A 605 4.27 20.05 -19.15
C GLY A 605 4.56 21.31 -18.32
N ASN A 606 4.12 21.37 -17.06
CA ASN A 606 4.33 22.49 -16.16
C ASN A 606 5.41 22.16 -15.12
N TYR A 607 6.62 21.92 -15.58
CA TYR A 607 7.73 21.42 -14.75
C TYR A 607 8.06 22.38 -13.59
N SER A 608 8.00 23.69 -13.83
CA SER A 608 8.24 24.72 -12.80
C SER A 608 7.30 24.61 -11.59
N ALA A 609 6.03 24.26 -11.79
CA ALA A 609 5.06 24.06 -10.71
C ALA A 609 5.25 22.71 -9.98
N GLY A 610 5.83 21.71 -10.64
CA GLY A 610 6.15 20.41 -10.07
C GLY A 610 7.41 20.39 -9.19
N ILE A 611 8.35 21.32 -9.42
CA ILE A 611 9.62 21.38 -8.67
C ILE A 611 9.43 21.62 -7.17
N PRO A 612 8.68 22.64 -6.68
CA PRO A 612 8.55 22.89 -5.25
C PRO A 612 8.03 21.69 -4.42
N PRO A 613 6.94 20.99 -4.81
CA PRO A 613 6.50 19.81 -4.07
C PRO A 613 7.51 18.66 -4.15
N ALA A 614 8.22 18.48 -5.28
CA ALA A 614 9.26 17.46 -5.40
C ALA A 614 10.49 17.76 -4.52
N GLU A 615 10.92 19.02 -4.41
CA GLU A 615 12.00 19.43 -3.49
C GLU A 615 11.63 19.16 -2.02
N GLU A 616 10.39 19.46 -1.64
CA GLU A 616 9.89 19.17 -0.31
C GLU A 616 9.84 17.66 -0.02
N ALA A 617 9.34 16.87 -0.98
CA ALA A 617 9.33 15.42 -0.90
C ALA A 617 10.75 14.86 -0.67
N VAL A 618 11.74 15.35 -1.42
CA VAL A 618 13.15 14.97 -1.25
C VAL A 618 13.69 15.35 0.13
N LYS A 619 13.41 16.57 0.63
CA LYS A 619 13.86 17.02 1.96
C LYS A 619 13.36 16.12 3.08
N ILE A 620 12.09 15.72 3.02
CA ILE A 620 11.50 14.81 4.02
C ILE A 620 12.06 13.40 3.85
N ALA A 621 12.13 12.91 2.60
CA ALA A 621 12.65 11.58 2.30
C ALA A 621 14.12 11.41 2.72
N ASP A 622 14.92 12.47 2.68
CA ASP A 622 16.33 12.44 3.10
C ASP A 622 16.50 12.10 4.58
N ILE A 623 15.49 12.43 5.39
CA ILE A 623 15.52 12.22 6.85
C ILE A 623 14.93 10.85 7.22
N LYS A 624 13.88 10.42 6.53
CA LYS A 624 13.00 9.32 6.98
C LYS A 624 12.88 8.14 6.04
N ALA A 625 13.15 8.31 4.74
CA ALA A 625 12.94 7.26 3.76
C ALA A 625 14.10 6.26 3.76
N SER A 626 13.85 5.07 3.19
CA SER A 626 14.95 4.18 2.84
C SER A 626 15.87 4.89 1.82
N PRO A 627 17.19 4.62 1.82
CA PRO A 627 18.10 5.23 0.85
C PRO A 627 17.64 5.02 -0.60
N LEU A 628 17.11 3.84 -0.93
CA LEU A 628 16.57 3.55 -2.26
C LEU A 628 15.36 4.41 -2.58
N THR A 629 14.45 4.59 -1.63
CA THR A 629 13.29 5.47 -1.81
C THR A 629 13.71 6.92 -2.07
N LEU A 630 14.72 7.41 -1.34
CA LEU A 630 15.30 8.73 -1.59
C LEU A 630 15.91 8.83 -3.00
N ALA A 631 16.63 7.80 -3.45
CA ALA A 631 17.24 7.78 -4.78
C ALA A 631 16.21 7.96 -5.92
N LEU A 632 15.00 7.44 -5.76
CA LEU A 632 13.89 7.63 -6.69
C LEU A 632 13.45 9.08 -6.77
N TYR A 633 13.16 9.70 -5.61
CA TYR A 633 12.71 11.08 -5.55
C TYR A 633 13.79 12.05 -6.05
N LEU A 634 15.07 11.75 -5.78
CA LEU A 634 16.20 12.48 -6.36
C LEU A 634 16.23 12.37 -7.89
N SER A 635 16.05 11.16 -8.45
CA SER A 635 15.99 10.97 -9.90
C SER A 635 14.80 11.73 -10.53
N TYR A 636 13.64 11.70 -9.88
CA TYR A 636 12.45 12.39 -10.37
C TYR A 636 12.62 13.92 -10.35
N LEU A 637 13.12 14.48 -9.25
CA LEU A 637 13.44 15.90 -9.18
C LEU A 637 14.53 16.30 -10.18
N GLY A 638 15.54 15.44 -10.38
CA GLY A 638 16.58 15.63 -11.41
C GLY A 638 16.00 15.71 -12.82
N LEU A 639 15.00 14.89 -13.12
CA LEU A 639 14.28 14.94 -14.40
C LEU A 639 13.56 16.28 -14.60
N LEU A 640 12.85 16.77 -13.58
CA LEU A 640 12.16 18.06 -13.65
C LEU A 640 13.13 19.22 -13.88
N TYR A 641 14.29 19.21 -13.23
CA TYR A 641 15.31 20.23 -13.46
C TYR A 641 15.94 20.11 -14.85
N ASN A 642 16.22 18.90 -15.34
CA ASN A 642 16.72 18.69 -16.69
C ASN A 642 15.76 19.26 -17.74
N LEU A 643 14.46 19.00 -17.60
CA LEU A 643 13.42 19.51 -18.50
C LEU A 643 13.21 21.02 -18.41
N GLN A 644 13.61 21.66 -17.32
CA GLN A 644 13.60 23.12 -17.15
C GLN A 644 14.92 23.77 -17.62
N GLY A 645 15.89 23.00 -18.14
CA GLY A 645 17.22 23.49 -18.52
C GLY A 645 18.10 23.90 -17.33
N LYS A 646 17.82 23.37 -16.13
CA LYS A 646 18.62 23.55 -14.90
C LYS A 646 19.58 22.36 -14.73
N TYR A 647 20.54 22.29 -15.62
CA TYR A 647 21.40 21.11 -15.79
C TYR A 647 22.32 20.84 -14.60
N SER A 648 22.87 21.88 -13.97
CA SER A 648 23.76 21.75 -12.81
C SER A 648 23.05 21.15 -11.61
N GLU A 649 21.81 21.60 -11.34
CA GLU A 649 20.97 21.06 -10.28
C GLU A 649 20.56 19.61 -10.55
N ALA A 650 20.20 19.29 -11.80
CA ALA A 650 19.90 17.93 -12.22
C ALA A 650 21.09 16.98 -12.05
N GLU A 651 22.30 17.43 -12.39
CA GLU A 651 23.53 16.62 -12.31
C GLU A 651 23.81 16.17 -10.88
N LEU A 652 23.74 17.10 -9.92
CA LEU A 652 23.95 16.81 -8.50
C LEU A 652 22.97 15.74 -7.99
N LEU A 653 21.70 15.81 -8.41
CA LEU A 653 20.67 14.86 -7.98
C LEU A 653 20.86 13.48 -8.60
N PHE A 654 21.18 13.40 -9.90
CA PHE A 654 21.44 12.12 -10.57
C PHE A 654 22.70 11.45 -10.04
N LEU A 655 23.79 12.19 -9.80
CA LEU A 655 25.00 11.65 -9.18
C LEU A 655 24.72 11.13 -7.77
N ARG A 656 23.93 11.87 -6.97
CA ARG A 656 23.53 11.44 -5.63
C ARG A 656 22.66 10.18 -5.68
N SER A 657 21.69 10.13 -6.57
CA SER A 657 20.81 8.97 -6.80
C SER A 657 21.62 7.73 -7.20
N LEU A 658 22.55 7.88 -8.15
CA LEU A 658 23.46 6.82 -8.60
C LEU A 658 24.33 6.31 -7.44
N SER A 659 24.96 7.22 -6.69
CA SER A 659 25.81 6.86 -5.55
C SER A 659 25.07 6.04 -4.49
N ILE A 660 23.80 6.40 -4.22
CA ILE A 660 22.97 5.65 -3.28
C ILE A 660 22.67 4.25 -3.85
N CYS A 661 22.24 4.14 -5.10
CA CYS A 661 21.91 2.85 -5.71
C CYS A 661 23.13 1.92 -5.77
N GLU A 662 24.30 2.41 -6.16
CA GLU A 662 25.54 1.62 -6.19
C GLU A 662 25.93 1.10 -4.80
N ARG A 663 25.77 1.93 -3.76
CA ARG A 663 26.10 1.55 -2.38
C ARG A 663 25.15 0.50 -1.81
N GLN A 664 23.86 0.59 -2.13
CA GLN A 664 22.83 -0.24 -1.52
C GLN A 664 22.59 -1.55 -2.28
N LEU A 665 22.67 -1.52 -3.61
CA LEU A 665 22.33 -2.65 -4.48
C LEU A 665 23.56 -3.28 -5.14
N GLY A 666 24.71 -2.61 -5.07
CA GLY A 666 25.93 -2.98 -5.77
C GLY A 666 26.02 -2.36 -7.17
N ALA A 667 27.25 -2.20 -7.65
CA ALA A 667 27.58 -1.48 -8.90
C ALA A 667 27.01 -2.11 -10.17
N ASP A 668 26.57 -3.37 -10.09
CA ASP A 668 26.08 -4.18 -11.20
C ASP A 668 24.57 -4.40 -11.17
N HIS A 669 23.82 -3.72 -10.32
CA HIS A 669 22.36 -3.92 -10.21
C HIS A 669 21.58 -3.22 -11.34
N PRO A 670 20.47 -3.78 -11.88
CA PRO A 670 19.66 -3.15 -12.92
C PRO A 670 19.18 -1.71 -12.61
N HIS A 671 18.98 -1.37 -11.34
CA HIS A 671 18.61 0.01 -10.95
C HIS A 671 19.77 1.00 -11.12
N VAL A 672 21.02 0.55 -10.95
CA VAL A 672 22.19 1.37 -11.26
C VAL A 672 22.20 1.69 -12.75
N ALA A 673 21.80 0.74 -13.62
CA ALA A 673 21.64 1.00 -15.06
C ALA A 673 20.61 2.11 -15.34
N ALA A 674 19.48 2.13 -14.63
CA ALA A 674 18.49 3.20 -14.75
C ALA A 674 19.04 4.58 -14.34
N CYS A 675 19.76 4.66 -13.20
CA CYS A 675 20.41 5.90 -12.77
C CYS A 675 21.48 6.37 -13.78
N LEU A 676 22.27 5.44 -14.31
CA LEU A 676 23.26 5.71 -15.37
C LEU A 676 22.59 6.24 -16.64
N ASN A 677 21.46 5.66 -17.05
CA ASN A 677 20.69 6.15 -18.20
C ASN A 677 20.18 7.58 -17.99
N ASN A 678 19.68 7.91 -16.80
CA ASN A 678 19.21 9.26 -16.50
C ASN A 678 20.35 10.29 -16.52
N LEU A 679 21.49 9.96 -15.91
CA LEU A 679 22.68 10.81 -15.95
C LEU A 679 23.24 10.97 -17.38
N ALA A 680 23.27 9.89 -18.14
CA ALA A 680 23.66 9.92 -19.55
C ALA A 680 22.68 10.75 -20.39
N GLY A 681 21.38 10.70 -20.08
CA GLY A 681 20.34 11.53 -20.68
C GLY A 681 20.56 13.01 -20.42
N LEU A 682 20.98 13.38 -19.21
CA LEU A 682 21.37 14.74 -18.86
C LEU A 682 22.62 15.20 -19.62
N TYR A 683 23.67 14.38 -19.73
CA TYR A 683 24.84 14.77 -20.51
C TYR A 683 24.53 14.85 -22.00
N LYS A 684 23.62 14.00 -22.49
CA LYS A 684 23.09 14.08 -23.86
C LYS A 684 22.35 15.41 -24.11
N SER A 685 21.49 15.87 -23.20
CA SER A 685 20.78 17.16 -23.35
C SER A 685 21.71 18.38 -23.27
N GLN A 686 22.88 18.24 -22.64
CA GLN A 686 23.94 19.25 -22.63
C GLN A 686 24.90 19.17 -23.83
N GLY A 687 24.72 18.22 -24.76
CA GLY A 687 25.67 17.97 -25.85
C GLY A 687 27.02 17.35 -25.43
N LYS A 688 27.17 16.96 -24.15
CA LYS A 688 28.36 16.31 -23.57
C LYS A 688 28.39 14.82 -23.91
N TYR A 689 28.52 14.53 -25.20
CA TYR A 689 28.36 13.18 -25.71
C TYR A 689 29.50 12.22 -25.31
N SER A 690 30.71 12.74 -25.06
CA SER A 690 31.86 11.99 -24.55
C SER A 690 31.61 11.43 -23.15
N GLU A 691 30.90 12.17 -22.32
CA GLU A 691 30.54 11.84 -20.95
C GLU A 691 29.32 10.92 -20.89
N ALA A 692 28.35 11.11 -21.79
CA ALA A 692 27.16 10.26 -21.89
C ALA A 692 27.49 8.83 -22.35
N LYS A 693 28.42 8.66 -23.29
CA LYS A 693 28.77 7.37 -23.90
C LYS A 693 29.15 6.27 -22.89
N PRO A 694 30.15 6.46 -22.00
CA PRO A 694 30.55 5.41 -21.07
C PRO A 694 29.42 5.00 -20.11
N LEU A 695 28.53 5.93 -19.76
CA LEU A 695 27.38 5.67 -18.89
C LEU A 695 26.34 4.78 -19.57
N TYR A 696 25.95 5.08 -20.83
CA TYR A 696 25.05 4.20 -21.59
C TYR A 696 25.64 2.83 -21.85
N VAL A 697 26.94 2.74 -22.18
CA VAL A 697 27.63 1.46 -22.37
C VAL A 697 27.63 0.64 -21.08
N ARG A 698 27.92 1.27 -19.94
CA ARG A 698 27.89 0.60 -18.63
C ARG A 698 26.47 0.15 -18.27
N SER A 699 25.47 0.99 -18.50
CA SER A 699 24.05 0.66 -18.29
C SER A 699 23.62 -0.56 -19.10
N LEU A 700 23.97 -0.58 -20.40
CA LEU A 700 23.70 -1.72 -21.28
C LEU A 700 24.40 -3.00 -20.78
N SER A 701 25.69 -2.91 -20.43
CA SER A 701 26.45 -4.05 -19.91
C SER A 701 25.88 -4.62 -18.60
N ILE A 702 25.35 -3.77 -17.73
CA ILE A 702 24.64 -4.20 -16.52
C ILE A 702 23.36 -4.95 -16.90
N CYS A 703 22.53 -4.36 -17.78
CA CYS A 703 21.30 -4.99 -18.22
C CYS A 703 21.54 -6.35 -18.88
N GLU A 704 22.54 -6.47 -19.75
CA GLU A 704 22.86 -7.74 -20.44
C GLU A 704 23.41 -8.83 -19.51
N ARG A 705 24.07 -8.47 -18.41
CA ARG A 705 24.61 -9.44 -17.46
C ARG A 705 23.59 -9.93 -16.45
N GLN A 706 22.73 -9.03 -15.98
CA GLN A 706 21.79 -9.33 -14.90
C GLN A 706 20.41 -9.72 -15.39
N LEU A 707 20.06 -9.37 -16.62
CA LEU A 707 18.80 -9.71 -17.25
C LEU A 707 19.08 -10.65 -18.42
N GLU A 708 18.10 -11.48 -18.77
CA GLU A 708 18.19 -12.29 -19.98
C GLU A 708 18.48 -11.38 -21.19
N ALA A 709 19.26 -11.88 -22.16
CA ALA A 709 19.72 -11.08 -23.30
C ALA A 709 18.57 -10.47 -24.13
N ASP A 710 17.37 -11.05 -24.00
CA ASP A 710 16.14 -10.63 -24.65
C ASP A 710 15.22 -9.84 -23.72
N HIS A 711 15.65 -9.35 -22.56
CA HIS A 711 14.78 -8.60 -21.66
C HIS A 711 14.45 -7.19 -22.22
N PRO A 712 13.21 -6.66 -22.08
CA PRO A 712 12.83 -5.33 -22.58
C PRO A 712 13.73 -4.17 -22.12
N ASN A 713 14.26 -4.21 -20.90
CA ASN A 713 15.23 -3.22 -20.42
C ASN A 713 16.55 -3.22 -21.21
N VAL A 714 16.99 -4.36 -21.75
CA VAL A 714 18.13 -4.42 -22.67
C VAL A 714 17.79 -3.66 -23.96
N ALA A 715 16.58 -3.85 -24.49
CA ALA A 715 16.10 -3.11 -25.66
C ALA A 715 16.04 -1.59 -25.43
N ALA A 716 15.61 -1.16 -24.25
CA ALA A 716 15.61 0.25 -23.86
C ALA A 716 17.03 0.85 -23.78
N SER A 717 17.96 0.14 -23.15
CA SER A 717 19.37 0.57 -23.07
C SER A 717 20.06 0.60 -24.43
N LEU A 718 19.76 -0.36 -25.32
CA LEU A 718 20.22 -0.37 -26.70
C LEU A 718 19.69 0.85 -27.47
N ASN A 719 18.38 1.16 -27.35
CA ASN A 719 17.77 2.33 -27.98
C ASN A 719 18.44 3.64 -27.52
N ASN A 720 18.71 3.78 -26.22
CA ASN A 720 19.35 4.98 -25.69
C ASN A 720 20.78 5.17 -26.21
N LEU A 721 21.57 4.08 -26.26
CA LEU A 721 22.92 4.12 -26.82
C LEU A 721 22.91 4.40 -28.34
N ALA A 722 21.97 3.79 -29.07
CA ALA A 722 21.78 4.04 -30.50
C ALA A 722 21.45 5.50 -30.78
N GLY A 723 20.55 6.10 -29.99
CA GLY A 723 20.21 7.53 -30.10
C GLY A 723 21.40 8.45 -29.82
N LEU A 724 22.34 8.07 -28.95
CA LEU A 724 23.58 8.83 -28.77
C LEU A 724 24.46 8.77 -30.02
N TYR A 725 24.62 7.59 -30.64
CA TYR A 725 25.38 7.46 -31.88
C TYR A 725 24.72 8.20 -33.04
N GLU A 726 23.40 8.17 -33.13
CA GLU A 726 22.61 8.95 -34.09
C GLU A 726 22.90 10.44 -33.98
N LEU A 727 22.87 11.02 -32.77
CA LEU A 727 23.18 12.44 -32.54
C LEU A 727 24.63 12.81 -32.86
N GLN A 728 25.56 11.85 -32.82
CA GLN A 728 26.96 12.03 -33.25
C GLN A 728 27.17 11.84 -34.76
N GLY A 729 26.11 11.53 -35.53
CA GLY A 729 26.23 11.19 -36.95
C GLY A 729 26.85 9.80 -37.22
N LYS A 730 27.01 8.97 -36.19
CA LYS A 730 27.62 7.63 -36.26
C LYS A 730 26.56 6.57 -36.59
N TYR A 731 26.00 6.69 -37.78
CA TYR A 731 24.83 5.91 -38.16
C TYR A 731 25.12 4.41 -38.32
N SER A 732 26.34 4.04 -38.72
CA SER A 732 26.80 2.65 -38.80
C SER A 732 26.82 1.93 -37.45
N GLU A 733 27.06 2.67 -36.37
CA GLU A 733 27.07 2.14 -35.00
C GLU A 733 25.67 2.13 -34.39
N ALA A 734 24.79 3.06 -34.78
CA ALA A 734 23.42 3.14 -34.29
C ALA A 734 22.51 2.04 -34.87
N GLU A 735 22.61 1.76 -36.17
CA GLU A 735 21.74 0.81 -36.88
C GLU A 735 21.65 -0.60 -36.25
N PRO A 736 22.76 -1.30 -35.96
CA PRO A 736 22.69 -2.64 -35.36
C PRO A 736 22.06 -2.64 -33.97
N LEU A 737 22.19 -1.55 -33.21
CA LEU A 737 21.61 -1.42 -31.86
C LEU A 737 20.09 -1.23 -31.94
N TYR A 738 19.61 -0.37 -32.84
CA TYR A 738 18.16 -0.20 -33.08
C TYR A 738 17.51 -1.49 -33.61
N LEU A 739 18.15 -2.18 -34.55
CA LEU A 739 17.66 -3.47 -35.07
C LEU A 739 17.56 -4.52 -33.96
N ARG A 740 18.58 -4.62 -33.10
CA ARG A 740 18.57 -5.54 -31.96
C ARG A 740 17.48 -5.17 -30.95
N SER A 741 17.31 -3.89 -30.64
CA SER A 741 16.23 -3.42 -29.76
C SER A 741 14.85 -3.78 -30.30
N LEU A 742 14.60 -3.53 -31.59
CA LEU A 742 13.36 -3.90 -32.26
C LEU A 742 13.11 -5.41 -32.18
N SER A 743 14.11 -6.22 -32.48
CA SER A 743 14.01 -7.69 -32.44
C SER A 743 13.65 -8.22 -31.05
N ILE A 744 14.23 -7.63 -30.00
CA ILE A 744 13.90 -7.97 -28.61
C ILE A 744 12.45 -7.61 -28.28
N CYS A 745 12.02 -6.39 -28.60
CA CYS A 745 10.65 -5.93 -28.34
C CYS A 745 9.62 -6.80 -29.07
N GLU A 746 9.85 -7.16 -30.34
CA GLU A 746 8.93 -8.01 -31.10
C GLU A 746 8.81 -9.41 -30.51
N ARG A 747 9.92 -9.99 -30.02
CA ARG A 747 9.95 -11.34 -29.45
C ARG A 747 9.26 -11.42 -28.09
N GLN A 748 9.49 -10.45 -27.21
CA GLN A 748 8.97 -10.50 -25.84
C GLN A 748 7.58 -9.90 -25.68
N LEU A 749 7.28 -8.82 -26.40
CA LEU A 749 6.04 -8.06 -26.21
C LEU A 749 5.01 -8.33 -27.33
N GLY A 750 5.45 -8.94 -28.42
CA GLY A 750 4.65 -9.18 -29.62
C GLY A 750 4.75 -8.06 -30.65
N ALA A 751 4.56 -8.40 -31.92
CA ALA A 751 4.79 -7.52 -33.07
C ALA A 751 3.92 -6.26 -33.14
N ASP A 752 2.81 -6.24 -32.39
CA ASP A 752 1.84 -5.14 -32.34
C ASP A 752 1.87 -4.37 -31.00
N HIS A 753 2.92 -4.52 -30.19
CA HIS A 753 3.03 -3.80 -28.92
C HIS A 753 3.43 -2.31 -29.14
N PRO A 754 2.92 -1.34 -28.34
CA PRO A 754 3.33 0.06 -28.44
C PRO A 754 4.85 0.31 -28.38
N ASP A 755 5.59 -0.50 -27.61
CA ASP A 755 7.06 -0.39 -27.55
C ASP A 755 7.75 -0.82 -28.85
N VAL A 756 7.15 -1.75 -29.62
CA VAL A 756 7.62 -2.08 -30.97
C VAL A 756 7.43 -0.87 -31.88
N ALA A 757 6.32 -0.15 -31.77
CA ALA A 757 6.11 1.09 -32.53
C ALA A 757 7.18 2.15 -32.21
N THR A 758 7.58 2.28 -30.95
CA THR A 758 8.67 3.17 -30.54
C THR A 758 10.01 2.78 -31.18
N SER A 759 10.39 1.49 -31.13
CA SER A 759 11.63 1.02 -31.79
C SER A 759 11.59 1.19 -33.31
N LEU A 760 10.45 0.91 -33.96
CA LEU A 760 10.25 1.14 -35.40
C LEU A 760 10.42 2.61 -35.77
N ASN A 761 9.81 3.53 -35.00
CA ASN A 761 9.92 4.96 -35.24
C ASN A 761 11.36 5.47 -35.13
N ASN A 762 12.13 4.98 -34.16
CA ASN A 762 13.54 5.37 -33.99
C ASN A 762 14.42 4.85 -35.13
N LEU A 763 14.22 3.59 -35.55
CA LEU A 763 14.93 3.04 -36.71
C LEU A 763 14.56 3.78 -38.01
N ALA A 764 13.29 4.15 -38.18
CA ALA A 764 12.84 4.96 -39.31
C ALA A 764 13.50 6.34 -39.33
N LEU A 765 13.66 6.97 -38.16
CA LEU A 765 14.36 8.25 -38.03
C LEU A 765 15.83 8.11 -38.46
N LEU A 766 16.51 7.04 -38.03
CA LEU A 766 17.88 6.78 -38.46
C LEU A 766 17.98 6.66 -39.98
N TYR A 767 17.11 5.86 -40.62
CA TYR A 767 17.09 5.74 -42.08
C TYR A 767 16.77 7.06 -42.79
N LYS A 768 15.86 7.86 -42.24
CA LYS A 768 15.59 9.22 -42.73
C LYS A 768 16.83 10.11 -42.63
N LEU A 769 17.63 10.01 -41.56
CA LEU A 769 18.87 10.79 -41.41
C LEU A 769 19.96 10.33 -42.38
N GLN A 770 20.00 9.04 -42.73
CA GLN A 770 20.89 8.49 -43.76
C GLN A 770 20.44 8.79 -45.20
N GLY A 771 19.28 9.41 -45.42
CA GLY A 771 18.70 9.61 -46.75
C GLY A 771 18.02 8.37 -47.35
N LYS A 772 17.92 7.27 -46.59
CA LYS A 772 17.26 6.01 -46.96
C LYS A 772 15.74 6.11 -46.77
N TYR A 773 15.11 6.98 -47.56
CA TYR A 773 13.69 7.31 -47.38
C TYR A 773 12.74 6.14 -47.68
N SER A 774 13.09 5.30 -48.66
CA SER A 774 12.34 4.09 -49.01
C SER A 774 12.26 3.06 -47.88
N GLU A 775 13.28 3.01 -47.04
CA GLU A 775 13.37 2.11 -45.88
C GLU A 775 12.68 2.72 -44.65
N ALA A 776 12.70 4.05 -44.51
CA ALA A 776 12.07 4.75 -43.38
C ALA A 776 10.52 4.75 -43.46
N GLU A 777 9.96 4.98 -44.64
CA GLU A 777 8.51 5.09 -44.85
C GLU A 777 7.69 3.90 -44.33
N PRO A 778 7.99 2.63 -44.68
CA PRO A 778 7.23 1.47 -44.20
C PRO A 778 7.31 1.30 -42.69
N LEU A 779 8.42 1.67 -42.06
CA LEU A 779 8.60 1.59 -40.61
C LEU A 779 7.75 2.63 -39.87
N TYR A 780 7.71 3.88 -40.36
CA TYR A 780 6.82 4.90 -39.80
C TYR A 780 5.34 4.53 -39.96
N LEU A 781 4.94 4.01 -41.12
CA LEU A 781 3.57 3.56 -41.36
C LEU A 781 3.18 2.41 -40.42
N ARG A 782 4.08 1.44 -40.21
CA ARG A 782 3.84 0.34 -39.26
C ARG A 782 3.75 0.85 -37.82
N SER A 783 4.63 1.76 -37.40
CA SER A 783 4.54 2.41 -36.08
C SER A 783 3.20 3.12 -35.87
N LEU A 784 2.77 3.90 -36.86
CA LEU A 784 1.49 4.61 -36.83
C LEU A 784 0.31 3.63 -36.70
N SER A 785 0.28 2.59 -37.53
CA SER A 785 -0.76 1.56 -37.50
C SER A 785 -0.87 0.87 -36.14
N ILE A 786 0.25 0.49 -35.54
CA ILE A 786 0.27 -0.14 -34.21
C ILE A 786 -0.35 0.80 -33.17
N ARG A 787 0.07 2.06 -33.15
CA ARG A 787 -0.42 3.05 -32.18
C ARG A 787 -1.89 3.38 -32.37
N GLU A 788 -2.35 3.52 -33.61
CA GLU A 788 -3.78 3.74 -33.91
C GLU A 788 -4.65 2.57 -33.44
N GLN A 789 -4.19 1.33 -33.66
CA GLN A 789 -4.92 0.13 -33.25
C GLN A 789 -4.93 -0.11 -31.74
N LYS A 790 -3.81 0.15 -31.05
CA LYS A 790 -3.67 -0.18 -29.61
C LYS A 790 -4.04 0.97 -28.68
N LEU A 791 -3.78 2.20 -29.08
CA LEU A 791 -3.97 3.39 -28.24
C LEU A 791 -5.16 4.26 -28.69
N GLY A 792 -5.65 4.04 -29.92
CA GLY A 792 -6.73 4.82 -30.52
C GLY A 792 -6.22 5.98 -31.38
N VAL A 793 -7.03 6.36 -32.38
CA VAL A 793 -6.67 7.30 -33.44
C VAL A 793 -6.39 8.74 -32.99
N ASP A 794 -6.84 9.10 -31.79
CA ASP A 794 -6.67 10.42 -31.18
C ASP A 794 -5.65 10.41 -30.03
N HIS A 795 -4.86 9.34 -29.85
CA HIS A 795 -3.86 9.29 -28.78
C HIS A 795 -2.66 10.23 -29.06
N PRO A 796 -2.06 10.89 -28.05
CA PRO A 796 -0.86 11.72 -28.25
C PRO A 796 0.30 11.01 -28.98
N ASP A 797 0.50 9.71 -28.74
CA ASP A 797 1.53 8.93 -29.44
C ASP A 797 1.24 8.72 -30.94
N VAL A 798 -0.05 8.72 -31.33
CA VAL A 798 -0.43 8.74 -32.75
C VAL A 798 -0.02 10.06 -33.37
N ALA A 799 -0.27 11.19 -32.70
CA ALA A 799 0.19 12.50 -33.16
C ALA A 799 1.72 12.54 -33.33
N PHE A 800 2.48 11.95 -32.40
CA PHE A 800 3.93 11.83 -32.53
C PHE A 800 4.36 11.06 -33.80
N SER A 801 3.73 9.92 -34.10
CA SER A 801 4.02 9.17 -35.34
C SER A 801 3.62 9.94 -36.61
N LEU A 802 2.47 10.63 -36.58
CA LEU A 802 2.02 11.47 -37.69
C LEU A 802 3.01 12.60 -37.98
N ASN A 803 3.51 13.28 -36.95
CA ASN A 803 4.50 14.35 -37.09
C ASN A 803 5.80 13.84 -37.74
N ASN A 804 6.27 12.65 -37.35
CA ASN A 804 7.52 12.08 -37.90
C ASN A 804 7.35 11.58 -39.34
N LEU A 805 6.18 11.04 -39.69
CA LEU A 805 5.87 10.70 -41.08
C LEU A 805 5.72 11.96 -41.96
N ALA A 806 5.06 13.00 -41.44
CA ALA A 806 4.92 14.28 -42.12
C ALA A 806 6.28 14.93 -42.41
N LEU A 807 7.19 14.82 -41.45
CA LEU A 807 8.57 15.20 -41.64
C LEU A 807 9.22 14.46 -42.81
N LEU A 808 9.11 13.13 -42.84
CA LEU A 808 9.72 12.33 -43.89
C LEU A 808 9.24 12.79 -45.27
N TYR A 809 7.95 13.06 -45.43
CA TYR A 809 7.41 13.61 -46.68
C TYR A 809 7.90 15.04 -46.97
N ARG A 810 8.01 15.90 -45.96
CA ARG A 810 8.56 17.25 -46.11
C ARG A 810 9.99 17.23 -46.66
N VAL A 811 10.87 16.37 -46.13
CA VAL A 811 12.26 16.31 -46.62
C VAL A 811 12.38 15.70 -48.03
N GLN A 812 11.40 14.91 -48.46
CA GLN A 812 11.28 14.41 -49.83
C GLN A 812 10.68 15.44 -50.80
N GLY A 813 10.25 16.62 -50.32
CA GLY A 813 9.51 17.60 -51.13
C GLY A 813 8.04 17.24 -51.40
N LYS A 814 7.54 16.16 -50.79
CA LYS A 814 6.14 15.69 -50.85
C LYS A 814 5.26 16.52 -49.91
N TYR A 815 5.14 17.81 -50.19
CA TYR A 815 4.49 18.76 -49.29
C TYR A 815 2.99 18.54 -49.15
N SER A 816 2.33 18.09 -50.22
CA SER A 816 0.90 17.75 -50.23
C SER A 816 0.54 16.59 -49.30
N GLU A 817 1.47 15.66 -49.10
CA GLU A 817 1.33 14.50 -48.24
C GLU A 817 1.70 14.84 -46.79
N ALA A 818 2.64 15.77 -46.58
CA ALA A 818 3.07 16.22 -45.25
C ALA A 818 2.02 17.09 -44.53
N GLU A 819 1.40 18.03 -45.24
CA GLU A 819 0.46 19.00 -44.66
C GLU A 819 -0.70 18.37 -43.87
N PRO A 820 -1.48 17.41 -44.41
CA PRO A 820 -2.60 16.80 -43.68
C PRO A 820 -2.14 16.03 -42.43
N LEU A 821 -0.94 15.46 -42.45
CA LEU A 821 -0.39 14.73 -41.30
C LEU A 821 0.02 15.69 -40.17
N TYR A 822 0.67 16.82 -40.48
CA TYR A 822 0.97 17.84 -39.48
C TYR A 822 -0.30 18.46 -38.89
N LEU A 823 -1.30 18.78 -39.72
CA LEU A 823 -2.58 19.32 -39.25
C LEU A 823 -3.31 18.33 -38.34
N ARG A 824 -3.31 17.04 -38.69
CA ARG A 824 -3.90 15.99 -37.84
C ARG A 824 -3.13 15.84 -36.53
N SER A 825 -1.80 15.85 -36.56
CA SER A 825 -0.96 15.82 -35.36
C SER A 825 -1.24 17.01 -34.44
N LEU A 826 -1.29 18.22 -34.99
CA LEU A 826 -1.59 19.45 -34.27
C LEU A 826 -2.98 19.38 -33.64
N SER A 827 -4.01 18.97 -34.40
CA SER A 827 -5.37 18.84 -33.89
C SER A 827 -5.47 17.85 -32.74
N ILE A 828 -4.80 16.70 -32.82
CA ILE A 828 -4.78 15.71 -31.74
C ILE A 828 -4.10 16.31 -30.50
N ARG A 829 -2.91 16.92 -30.64
CA ARG A 829 -2.18 17.49 -29.49
C ARG A 829 -2.91 18.66 -28.83
N GLU A 830 -3.49 19.57 -29.63
CA GLU A 830 -4.27 20.69 -29.11
C GLU A 830 -5.51 20.23 -28.36
N ARG A 831 -6.21 19.22 -28.90
CA ARG A 831 -7.33 18.60 -28.21
C ARG A 831 -6.80 18.00 -26.90
N GLN A 832 -5.91 17.02 -26.98
CA GLN A 832 -5.53 16.16 -25.86
C GLN A 832 -4.75 16.86 -24.76
N LEU A 833 -3.69 17.59 -25.12
CA LEU A 833 -2.74 18.17 -24.16
C LEU A 833 -3.07 19.63 -23.81
N GLY A 834 -3.96 20.26 -24.59
CA GLY A 834 -4.28 21.68 -24.50
C GLY A 834 -3.40 22.55 -25.39
N SER A 835 -3.89 23.73 -25.74
CA SER A 835 -3.29 24.64 -26.74
C SER A 835 -1.90 25.19 -26.37
N ASP A 836 -1.54 25.08 -25.10
CA ASP A 836 -0.32 25.65 -24.50
C ASP A 836 0.73 24.60 -24.14
N HIS A 837 0.55 23.34 -24.54
CA HIS A 837 1.50 22.27 -24.24
C HIS A 837 2.79 22.39 -25.09
N PRO A 838 3.99 22.09 -24.55
CA PRO A 838 5.24 22.03 -25.32
C PRO A 838 5.16 21.22 -26.65
N ASP A 839 4.45 20.10 -26.63
CA ASP A 839 4.26 19.28 -27.84
C ASP A 839 3.42 19.99 -28.92
N VAL A 840 2.51 20.88 -28.54
CA VAL A 840 1.77 21.72 -29.50
C VAL A 840 2.72 22.71 -30.15
N ALA A 841 3.61 23.35 -29.38
CA ALA A 841 4.63 24.25 -29.91
C ALA A 841 5.51 23.56 -30.96
N THR A 842 5.95 22.33 -30.67
CA THR A 842 6.74 21.51 -31.62
C THR A 842 6.00 21.30 -32.95
N CYS A 843 4.70 20.95 -32.91
CA CYS A 843 3.91 20.76 -34.12
C CYS A 843 3.69 22.06 -34.90
N LEU A 844 3.42 23.17 -34.19
CA LEU A 844 3.27 24.49 -34.81
C LEU A 844 4.55 24.90 -35.54
N ASN A 845 5.71 24.72 -34.91
CA ASN A 845 7.01 25.00 -35.53
C ASN A 845 7.24 24.15 -36.79
N ASN A 846 6.96 22.85 -36.74
CA ASN A 846 7.15 21.97 -37.90
C ASN A 846 6.21 22.31 -39.07
N LEU A 847 4.95 22.64 -38.78
CA LEU A 847 3.98 23.10 -39.77
C LEU A 847 4.40 24.47 -40.36
N ALA A 848 4.91 25.39 -39.54
CA ALA A 848 5.44 26.67 -39.99
C ALA A 848 6.63 26.49 -40.95
N VAL A 849 7.54 25.55 -40.63
CA VAL A 849 8.67 25.19 -41.51
C VAL A 849 8.18 24.62 -42.84
N LEU A 850 7.10 23.80 -42.84
CA LEU A 850 6.48 23.31 -44.07
C LEU A 850 5.95 24.47 -44.92
N TYR A 851 5.18 25.39 -44.34
CA TYR A 851 4.64 26.55 -45.06
C TYR A 851 5.72 27.48 -45.58
N LYS A 852 6.79 27.71 -44.81
CA LYS A 852 7.99 28.41 -45.29
C LYS A 852 8.59 27.72 -46.53
N ALA A 853 8.71 26.40 -46.52
CA ALA A 853 9.26 25.63 -47.64
C ALA A 853 8.36 25.67 -48.89
N GLN A 854 7.06 25.89 -48.73
CA GLN A 854 6.09 26.11 -49.81
C GLN A 854 6.04 27.58 -50.29
N GLY A 855 6.75 28.51 -49.64
CA GLY A 855 6.64 29.96 -49.90
C GLY A 855 5.39 30.61 -49.32
N LYS A 856 4.61 29.89 -48.50
CA LYS A 856 3.40 30.36 -47.80
C LYS A 856 3.79 31.12 -46.52
N TYR A 857 4.44 32.27 -46.68
CA TYR A 857 5.03 32.99 -45.56
C TYR A 857 3.99 33.60 -44.61
N CYS A 858 2.83 34.02 -45.12
CA CYS A 858 1.74 34.58 -44.31
C CYS A 858 1.13 33.56 -43.35
N GLU A 859 1.13 32.27 -43.74
CA GLU A 859 0.66 31.15 -42.94
C GLU A 859 1.73 30.66 -41.95
N ALA A 860 3.02 30.80 -42.28
CA ALA A 860 4.13 30.34 -41.45
C ALA A 860 4.40 31.23 -40.23
N GLU A 861 4.41 32.56 -40.40
CA GLU A 861 4.76 33.50 -39.32
C GLU A 861 3.91 33.34 -38.04
N PRO A 862 2.56 33.32 -38.08
CA PRO A 862 1.76 33.21 -36.86
C PRO A 862 2.00 31.89 -36.12
N LEU A 863 2.34 30.82 -36.83
CA LEU A 863 2.65 29.52 -36.23
C LEU A 863 4.01 29.54 -35.51
N PHE A 864 5.04 30.18 -36.10
CA PHE A 864 6.33 30.35 -35.43
C PHE A 864 6.20 31.21 -34.16
N VAL A 865 5.48 32.32 -34.24
CA VAL A 865 5.26 33.21 -33.09
C VAL A 865 4.51 32.48 -31.98
N ARG A 866 3.43 31.78 -32.31
CA ARG A 866 2.66 31.01 -31.32
C ARG A 866 3.49 29.89 -30.68
N SER A 867 4.34 29.20 -31.44
CA SER A 867 5.28 28.21 -30.90
C SER A 867 6.22 28.85 -29.87
N LEU A 868 6.83 29.99 -30.23
CA LEU A 868 7.74 30.72 -29.34
C LEU A 868 7.06 31.14 -28.03
N GLU A 869 5.86 31.71 -28.11
CA GLU A 869 5.09 32.14 -26.93
C GLU A 869 4.77 30.99 -25.97
N ILE A 870 4.46 29.80 -26.50
CA ILE A 870 4.21 28.61 -25.69
C ILE A 870 5.50 28.19 -24.96
N TRP A 871 6.62 28.10 -25.66
CA TRP A 871 7.90 27.73 -25.06
C TRP A 871 8.34 28.72 -23.97
N GLU A 872 8.23 30.02 -24.23
CA GLU A 872 8.57 31.06 -23.25
C GLU A 872 7.69 30.96 -21.99
N ARG A 873 6.40 30.68 -22.15
CA ARG A 873 5.46 30.56 -21.03
C ARG A 873 5.71 29.31 -20.19
N LYS A 874 6.08 28.18 -20.81
CA LYS A 874 6.22 26.88 -20.12
C LYS A 874 7.61 26.64 -19.56
N LEU A 875 8.65 26.99 -20.31
CA LEU A 875 10.04 26.71 -19.94
C LEU A 875 10.82 27.95 -19.51
N GLY A 876 10.30 29.15 -19.77
CA GLY A 876 10.96 30.41 -19.50
C GLY A 876 11.78 30.92 -20.69
N ALA A 877 12.05 32.23 -20.69
CA ALA A 877 12.64 32.95 -21.82
C ALA A 877 14.08 32.54 -22.19
N ASP A 878 14.78 31.88 -21.27
CA ASP A 878 16.19 31.48 -21.40
C ASP A 878 16.37 29.97 -21.64
N HIS A 879 15.31 29.24 -22.05
CA HIS A 879 15.40 27.81 -22.30
C HIS A 879 16.01 27.50 -23.69
N PRO A 880 16.84 26.45 -23.85
CA PRO A 880 17.37 26.04 -25.16
C PRO A 880 16.30 25.84 -26.27
N ASP A 881 15.11 25.35 -25.93
CA ASP A 881 14.01 25.22 -26.92
C ASP A 881 13.44 26.57 -27.40
N VAL A 882 13.53 27.61 -26.55
CA VAL A 882 13.22 29.00 -26.95
C VAL A 882 14.26 29.47 -27.96
N ALA A 883 15.55 29.19 -27.73
CA ALA A 883 16.61 29.50 -28.68
C ALA A 883 16.42 28.79 -30.03
N SER A 884 16.02 27.51 -30.02
CA SER A 884 15.71 26.76 -31.25
C SER A 884 14.54 27.39 -32.02
N SER A 885 13.48 27.78 -31.31
CA SER A 885 12.34 28.47 -31.92
C SER A 885 12.72 29.84 -32.50
N LEU A 886 13.57 30.59 -31.80
CA LEU A 886 14.11 31.87 -32.26
C LEU A 886 15.00 31.72 -33.49
N LEU A 887 15.80 30.64 -33.60
CA LEU A 887 16.58 30.36 -34.81
C LEU A 887 15.67 30.14 -36.02
N ASN A 888 14.62 29.34 -35.87
CA ASN A 888 13.68 29.10 -36.97
C ASN A 888 12.98 30.39 -37.42
N LEU A 889 12.60 31.24 -36.46
CA LEU A 889 12.02 32.55 -36.72
C LEU A 889 13.04 33.50 -37.38
N ALA A 890 14.30 33.48 -36.95
CA ALA A 890 15.38 34.23 -37.59
C ALA A 890 15.56 33.80 -39.05
N THR A 891 15.46 32.49 -39.35
CA THR A 891 15.57 31.97 -40.72
C THR A 891 14.40 32.42 -41.57
N PHE A 892 13.22 32.40 -40.99
CA PHE A 892 12.03 32.93 -41.63
C PHE A 892 12.20 34.41 -41.98
N TYR A 893 12.60 35.25 -41.03
CA TYR A 893 12.81 36.68 -41.27
C TYR A 893 13.90 36.98 -42.29
N HIS A 894 14.99 36.20 -42.29
CA HIS A 894 16.02 36.31 -43.31
C HIS A 894 15.46 36.02 -44.72
N ASN A 895 14.67 34.95 -44.87
CA ASN A 895 14.05 34.57 -46.15
C ASN A 895 13.02 35.59 -46.64
N THR A 896 12.36 36.32 -45.72
CA THR A 896 11.41 37.39 -46.06
C THR A 896 12.07 38.78 -46.15
N GLN A 897 13.42 38.86 -46.18
CA GLN A 897 14.18 40.12 -46.25
C GLN A 897 13.98 41.08 -45.06
N ARG A 898 13.53 40.57 -43.91
CA ARG A 898 13.36 41.28 -42.64
C ARG A 898 14.61 41.15 -41.78
N HIS A 899 15.72 41.71 -42.28
CA HIS A 899 17.05 41.53 -41.71
C HIS A 899 17.21 42.00 -40.24
N PRO A 900 16.62 43.12 -39.80
CA PRO A 900 16.71 43.54 -38.40
C PRO A 900 16.10 42.54 -37.42
N GLU A 901 14.91 42.02 -37.71
CA GLU A 901 14.23 41.03 -36.88
C GLU A 901 14.96 39.68 -36.89
N ALA A 902 15.54 39.30 -38.03
CA ALA A 902 16.39 38.13 -38.16
C ALA A 902 17.63 38.22 -37.25
N LEU A 903 18.33 39.36 -37.28
CA LEU A 903 19.50 39.62 -36.44
C LEU A 903 19.15 39.60 -34.95
N GLN A 904 18.05 40.25 -34.57
CA GLN A 904 17.60 40.28 -33.18
C GLN A 904 17.29 38.88 -32.64
N SER A 905 16.50 38.11 -33.40
CA SER A 905 16.10 36.75 -33.02
C SER A 905 17.32 35.83 -32.92
N MET A 906 18.24 35.94 -33.87
CA MET A 906 19.50 35.20 -33.88
C MET A 906 20.40 35.53 -32.68
N GLN A 907 20.62 36.81 -32.39
CA GLN A 907 21.46 37.24 -31.27
C GLN A 907 20.92 36.72 -29.94
N ARG A 908 19.60 36.78 -29.76
CA ARG A 908 18.94 36.25 -28.56
C ARG A 908 19.11 34.73 -28.46
N ALA A 909 18.93 33.99 -29.57
CA ALA A 909 19.13 32.54 -29.57
C ALA A 909 20.57 32.16 -29.18
N ILE A 910 21.58 32.83 -29.74
CA ILE A 910 23.00 32.62 -29.43
C ILE A 910 23.26 32.88 -27.95
N GLN A 911 22.77 34.01 -27.42
CA GLN A 911 22.95 34.35 -26.01
C GLN A 911 22.41 33.25 -25.08
N ILE A 912 21.23 32.72 -25.38
CA ILE A 912 20.62 31.62 -24.61
C ILE A 912 21.49 30.36 -24.69
N TYR A 913 21.90 29.95 -25.89
CA TYR A 913 22.73 28.77 -26.07
C TYR A 913 24.10 28.89 -25.41
N GLU A 914 24.78 30.02 -25.55
CA GLU A 914 26.05 30.31 -24.86
C GLU A 914 25.90 30.20 -23.34
N GLN A 915 24.80 30.73 -22.79
CA GLN A 915 24.54 30.70 -21.35
C GLN A 915 24.20 29.30 -20.83
N LYS A 916 23.44 28.50 -21.59
CA LYS A 916 22.88 27.22 -21.12
C LYS A 916 23.68 25.98 -21.52
N LEU A 917 24.24 26.00 -22.73
CA LEU A 917 24.96 24.86 -23.32
C LEU A 917 26.47 25.13 -23.44
N GLY A 918 26.87 26.40 -23.38
CA GLY A 918 28.26 26.82 -23.56
C GLY A 918 28.59 27.16 -25.01
N THR A 919 29.73 27.81 -25.21
CA THR A 919 30.19 28.28 -26.52
C THR A 919 30.55 27.13 -27.46
N GLU A 920 31.12 26.04 -26.94
CA GLU A 920 31.58 24.90 -27.75
C GLU A 920 30.45 23.94 -28.17
N HIS A 921 29.22 24.15 -27.67
CA HIS A 921 28.09 23.32 -28.04
C HIS A 921 27.81 23.41 -29.56
N PRO A 922 27.51 22.29 -30.24
CA PRO A 922 27.19 22.29 -31.68
C PRO A 922 26.13 23.33 -32.06
N ASP A 923 25.01 23.40 -31.33
CA ASP A 923 23.94 24.38 -31.58
C ASP A 923 24.43 25.83 -31.48
N THR A 924 25.30 26.14 -30.50
CA THR A 924 25.88 27.48 -30.35
C THR A 924 26.79 27.82 -31.51
N GLN A 925 27.68 26.90 -31.91
CA GLN A 925 28.58 27.07 -33.04
C GLN A 925 27.82 27.22 -34.36
N ASN A 926 26.75 26.46 -34.54
CA ASN A 926 25.88 26.54 -35.70
C ASN A 926 25.15 27.89 -35.78
N ALA A 927 24.58 28.34 -34.66
CA ALA A 927 23.94 29.65 -34.57
C ALA A 927 24.94 30.79 -34.88
N LEU A 928 26.17 30.70 -34.35
CA LEU A 928 27.24 31.67 -34.62
C LEU A 928 27.66 31.69 -36.10
N SER A 929 27.84 30.52 -36.72
CA SER A 929 28.13 30.40 -38.16
C SER A 929 27.01 31.02 -38.99
N TRP A 930 25.76 30.74 -38.64
CA TRP A 930 24.61 31.21 -39.39
C TRP A 930 24.39 32.73 -39.22
N LEU A 931 24.74 33.29 -38.05
CA LEU A 931 24.81 34.75 -37.86
C LEU A 931 25.84 35.43 -38.78
N GLN A 932 26.99 34.79 -39.03
CA GLN A 932 27.99 35.34 -39.97
C GLN A 932 27.42 35.42 -41.39
N GLU A 933 26.75 34.36 -41.86
CA GLU A 933 26.10 34.34 -43.18
C GLU A 933 25.03 35.44 -43.35
N ILE A 934 24.19 35.65 -42.33
CA ILE A 934 23.16 36.71 -42.36
C ILE A 934 23.81 38.10 -42.45
N LYS A 935 24.90 38.34 -41.70
CA LYS A 935 25.64 39.61 -41.69
C LYS A 935 26.36 39.88 -43.01
N GLU A 936 26.86 38.86 -43.68
CA GLU A 936 27.53 38.99 -44.97
C GLU A 936 26.54 39.29 -46.10
N LYS A 937 25.40 38.59 -46.12
CA LYS A 937 24.35 38.79 -47.13
C LYS A 937 23.53 40.07 -46.94
N GLY A 938 23.44 40.60 -45.72
CA GLY A 938 22.74 41.86 -45.44
C GLY A 938 23.53 43.14 -45.76
N LYS A 939 24.76 43.02 -46.30
CA LYS A 939 25.61 44.16 -46.73
C LYS A 939 25.54 44.45 -48.24
N GLY A 940 24.87 43.60 -49.02
CA GLY A 940 24.56 43.84 -50.43
C GLY A 940 23.11 44.28 -50.59
#